data_AF-A0A0E0D7U0-F1
#
_entry.id   AF-A0A0E0D7U0-F1
#
_cell.length_a   1.000
_cell.length_b   1.000
_cell.length_c   1.000
_cell.angle_alpha   90.00
_cell.angle_beta   90.00
_cell.angle_gamma   90.00
#
_symmetry.space_group_name_H-M   'P 1'
#
loop_
_entity.id
_entity.type
_entity.pdbx_description
1 polymer ?
#
loop_
_entity_poly.entity_id
_entity_poly.type
_entity_poly.pdbx_seq_one_letter_code
_entity_poly.pdbx_strand_id
1 'polypeptide(L)'
;MANLPPSLSIGAASFAAPSPPPPSPGASSSSSLAAAAAAAAPGAAKDRKMASAEQLVLDLCDPELRENALLDLSKKREIFQDLAPLLWHSYGTIAALLQEIVSIYPSLSPPTLSPGASNRVCNALALLQCVASHSDTRIPFLNAHIPLYLYPFLNTTSKTRPFEYLRLTSLGVIGALVKVDDSEVIGFLLQTEIIPLCLRTMEMGSELSKTVATFIVQKILLDDVGLRYICATAERFFAVASVLSQMVQALADQPSPRLLKHIIRCYLRLSENSRACTALNSCLPNALKDGTLNNFLQDDHVTRRWLQQLLHNMTMAGMGGAPHGGLDHIMGISKDPCFPSGSAMATAVASQVAGSAPAGSDRGVRSSGVQGSNNISFSNKSWVGATLAWESKAARPRHVNKVLCMSVQQASESKVAVKPLDLESAKEPPLNTYKPKEPYTATIVSVERIVGPKAPGETCHIVIDHGGNVPYWEGQSYGIIPPGENPKKPGAPHNVRLYSIASTRYGDSFDGRTTSLCVRRAVYYDPETGKEDPSKNGVCSNFLCNSKPGDKVKVTGPSGKIMLLPEEDPNATHIMIATGTGVAPFRGYLRRMFMEDVPKYRFGGLAWLFLGVANTDSLLYDEEFTSYLKQYPDNFRYDKALSREQKNKNGGKMYVQDKIEEYSDEIFKLLDGGAHIYFCGLKGMMPGIQDTLKKVAEQRGESWEQKLSQLKKNKQWHVEVY
;
A
#
# COMPACT_ATOMS: atom_id res chain seq x y z
N MET A 1 -7.04 -13.99 52.98
CA MET A 1 -6.21 -12.83 53.42
C MET A 1 -6.02 -11.91 52.21
N ALA A 2 -6.04 -10.58 52.28
CA ALA A 2 -6.72 -9.66 53.21
C ALA A 2 -6.79 -8.25 52.56
N ASN A 3 -7.92 -7.55 52.74
CA ASN A 3 -8.15 -6.09 52.53
C ASN A 3 -7.50 -5.33 51.35
N LEU A 4 -8.32 -4.99 50.33
CA LEU A 4 -8.24 -3.74 49.54
C LEU A 4 -9.68 -3.26 49.21
N PRO A 5 -9.93 -1.98 48.88
CA PRO A 5 -11.25 -1.35 49.02
C PRO A 5 -12.23 -1.56 47.84
N PRO A 6 -13.56 -1.44 48.08
CA PRO A 6 -14.60 -1.69 47.09
C PRO A 6 -14.88 -0.47 46.19
N SER A 7 -14.16 -0.33 45.07
CA SER A 7 -14.40 0.75 44.09
C SER A 7 -14.21 0.35 42.61
N LEU A 8 -14.19 -0.95 42.28
CA LEU A 8 -14.05 -1.46 40.91
C LEU A 8 -15.07 -2.56 40.51
N SER A 9 -16.24 -2.60 41.16
CA SER A 9 -17.33 -3.50 40.79
C SER A 9 -18.05 -3.05 39.50
N ILE A 10 -17.41 -3.25 38.35
CA ILE A 10 -18.05 -3.11 37.04
C ILE A 10 -19.04 -4.27 36.88
N GLY A 11 -20.32 -4.02 37.16
CA GLY A 11 -21.39 -5.00 36.99
C GLY A 11 -21.46 -5.50 35.55
N ALA A 12 -21.49 -6.83 35.38
CA ALA A 12 -21.54 -7.48 34.08
C ALA A 12 -22.95 -7.39 33.46
N ALA A 13 -23.26 -6.26 32.83
CA ALA A 13 -24.37 -6.17 31.88
C ALA A 13 -23.98 -6.87 30.57
N SER A 14 -24.72 -7.90 30.16
CA SER A 14 -24.44 -8.60 28.90
C SER A 14 -24.79 -7.76 27.68
N PHE A 15 -24.02 -7.92 26.59
CA PHE A 15 -24.36 -7.34 25.29
C PHE A 15 -25.39 -8.23 24.57
N ALA A 16 -26.57 -8.33 25.17
CA ALA A 16 -27.74 -8.91 24.53
C ALA A 16 -28.20 -8.01 23.36
N ALA A 17 -28.36 -8.61 22.17
CA ALA A 17 -28.94 -7.90 21.04
C ALA A 17 -30.47 -7.75 21.24
N PRO A 18 -31.08 -6.62 20.85
CA PRO A 18 -32.51 -6.41 21.06
C PRO A 18 -33.35 -7.33 20.17
N SER A 19 -34.33 -8.01 20.78
CA SER A 19 -35.32 -8.86 20.10
C SER A 19 -36.12 -8.07 19.04
N PRO A 20 -36.55 -8.72 17.94
CA PRO A 20 -37.48 -8.09 17.00
C PRO A 20 -38.86 -7.86 17.65
N PRO A 21 -39.56 -6.77 17.31
CA PRO A 21 -40.92 -6.53 17.79
C PRO A 21 -41.94 -7.49 17.15
N PRO A 22 -43.09 -7.75 17.79
CA PRO A 22 -44.17 -8.52 17.21
C PRO A 22 -44.85 -7.77 16.04
N PRO A 23 -45.49 -8.48 15.09
CA PRO A 23 -46.24 -7.86 14.01
C PRO A 23 -47.57 -7.26 14.49
N SER A 24 -47.84 -6.00 14.13
CA SER A 24 -49.15 -5.36 14.33
C SER A 24 -50.21 -5.95 13.38
N PRO A 25 -51.48 -6.04 13.79
CA PRO A 25 -52.53 -6.67 12.98
C PRO A 25 -53.13 -5.73 11.92
N GLY A 26 -53.54 -6.32 10.78
CA GLY A 26 -54.62 -5.79 9.94
C GLY A 26 -54.24 -5.05 8.66
N ALA A 27 -54.15 -5.79 7.55
CA ALA A 27 -54.60 -5.35 6.22
C ALA A 27 -54.82 -6.60 5.33
N SER A 28 -56.03 -6.79 4.80
CA SER A 28 -56.42 -8.01 4.06
C SER A 28 -56.55 -7.77 2.55
N SER A 29 -55.86 -8.54 1.70
CA SER A 29 -56.26 -8.78 0.31
C SER A 29 -55.69 -10.08 -0.27
N SER A 30 -56.58 -10.87 -0.87
CA SER A 30 -56.44 -11.68 -2.11
C SER A 30 -55.09 -11.72 -2.87
N SER A 31 -54.67 -12.84 -3.50
CA SER A 31 -55.35 -14.14 -3.67
C SER A 31 -54.43 -15.28 -4.13
N SER A 32 -54.84 -16.49 -3.77
CA SER A 32 -54.45 -17.84 -4.26
C SER A 32 -53.80 -18.01 -5.64
N LEU A 33 -52.86 -18.97 -5.73
CA LEU A 33 -52.88 -20.07 -6.73
C LEU A 33 -51.91 -21.23 -6.34
N ALA A 34 -52.41 -22.48 -6.43
CA ALA A 34 -51.73 -23.81 -6.44
C ALA A 34 -50.55 -24.09 -5.46
N ALA A 35 -50.55 -25.04 -4.51
CA ALA A 35 -51.30 -26.28 -4.22
C ALA A 35 -50.86 -27.58 -4.96
N ALA A 36 -50.78 -28.69 -4.20
CA ALA A 36 -50.31 -30.05 -4.52
C ALA A 36 -48.79 -30.20 -4.80
N ALA A 37 -48.05 -31.22 -4.33
CA ALA A 37 -48.26 -32.29 -3.32
C ALA A 37 -46.85 -32.79 -2.84
N ALA A 38 -46.62 -33.67 -1.85
CA ALA A 38 -47.51 -34.59 -1.13
C ALA A 38 -47.04 -34.91 0.32
N ALA A 39 -48.04 -35.23 1.15
CA ALA A 39 -48.07 -36.07 2.37
C ALA A 39 -46.78 -36.62 3.04
N ALA A 40 -46.64 -36.31 4.33
CA ALA A 40 -46.08 -37.20 5.37
C ALA A 40 -46.90 -37.05 6.68
N ALA A 41 -46.86 -38.06 7.56
CA ALA A 41 -47.90 -38.28 8.60
C ALA A 41 -47.94 -37.27 9.78
N PRO A 42 -49.11 -37.05 10.42
CA PRO A 42 -49.23 -36.25 11.63
C PRO A 42 -49.00 -37.07 12.91
N GLY A 43 -48.00 -36.71 13.73
CA GLY A 43 -47.90 -37.28 15.09
C GLY A 43 -46.53 -37.20 15.78
N ALA A 44 -46.17 -36.04 16.34
CA ALA A 44 -45.04 -35.92 17.28
C ALA A 44 -45.17 -34.72 18.26
N ALA A 45 -46.40 -34.30 18.61
CA ALA A 45 -46.62 -33.22 19.57
C ALA A 45 -46.50 -33.71 21.03
N LYS A 46 -45.31 -34.18 21.44
CA LYS A 46 -44.97 -34.54 22.82
C LYS A 46 -43.47 -34.36 23.09
N ASP A 47 -43.17 -33.84 24.28
CA ASP A 47 -41.90 -33.98 25.00
C ASP A 47 -40.59 -33.69 24.21
N ARG A 48 -40.46 -32.43 23.74
CA ARG A 48 -39.13 -31.86 23.46
C ARG A 48 -38.35 -31.72 24.78
N LYS A 49 -37.66 -32.80 25.18
CA LYS A 49 -36.56 -32.75 26.15
C LYS A 49 -35.63 -31.59 25.76
N MET A 50 -35.13 -30.84 26.74
CA MET A 50 -34.20 -29.75 26.45
C MET A 50 -32.92 -30.35 25.87
N ALA A 51 -32.69 -30.14 24.57
CA ALA A 51 -31.50 -30.62 23.88
C ALA A 51 -30.26 -30.04 24.58
N SER A 52 -29.30 -30.91 24.89
CA SER A 52 -28.07 -30.52 25.58
C SER A 52 -27.14 -29.76 24.61
N ALA A 53 -26.13 -29.09 25.16
CA ALA A 53 -25.21 -28.29 24.36
C ALA A 53 -24.46 -29.17 23.34
N GLU A 54 -24.09 -30.38 23.73
CA GLU A 54 -23.38 -31.36 22.92
C GLU A 54 -24.21 -31.82 21.71
N GLN A 55 -25.49 -32.14 21.91
CA GLN A 55 -26.38 -32.51 20.80
C GLN A 55 -26.53 -31.36 19.82
N LEU A 56 -26.81 -30.14 20.32
CA LEU A 56 -26.93 -28.97 19.45
C LEU A 56 -25.63 -28.63 18.71
N VAL A 57 -24.45 -28.95 19.29
CA VAL A 57 -23.15 -28.76 18.63
C VAL A 57 -22.86 -29.85 17.58
N LEU A 58 -23.36 -31.08 17.76
CA LEU A 58 -23.35 -32.11 16.72
C LEU A 58 -24.30 -31.73 15.57
N ASP A 59 -25.49 -31.22 15.89
CA ASP A 59 -26.51 -30.76 14.93
C ASP A 59 -26.00 -29.59 14.03
N LEU A 60 -24.92 -28.89 14.42
CA LEU A 60 -24.28 -27.88 13.56
C LEU A 60 -23.57 -28.48 12.34
N CYS A 61 -23.12 -29.74 12.42
CA CYS A 61 -22.42 -30.37 11.29
C CYS A 61 -23.40 -30.76 10.18
N ASP A 62 -24.59 -31.24 10.54
CA ASP A 62 -25.68 -31.61 9.62
C ASP A 62 -26.31 -30.36 8.95
N PRO A 63 -26.27 -30.22 7.61
CA PRO A 63 -26.82 -29.06 6.91
C PRO A 63 -28.33 -28.81 7.10
N GLU A 64 -29.13 -29.84 7.38
CA GLU A 64 -30.58 -29.73 7.57
C GLU A 64 -30.94 -29.26 8.99
N LEU A 65 -30.20 -29.73 10.01
CA LEU A 65 -30.43 -29.36 11.41
C LEU A 65 -29.77 -28.02 11.79
N ARG A 66 -28.65 -27.68 11.15
CA ARG A 66 -27.77 -26.55 11.49
C ARG A 66 -28.48 -25.22 11.70
N GLU A 67 -29.48 -24.85 10.91
CA GLU A 67 -30.15 -23.54 11.07
C GLU A 67 -30.90 -23.43 12.41
N ASN A 68 -31.53 -24.53 12.85
CA ASN A 68 -32.17 -24.61 14.15
C ASN A 68 -31.13 -24.64 15.27
N ALA A 69 -30.06 -25.43 15.11
CA ALA A 69 -28.97 -25.52 16.07
C ALA A 69 -28.27 -24.18 16.31
N LEU A 70 -27.95 -23.45 15.24
CA LEU A 70 -27.40 -22.09 15.28
C LEU A 70 -28.30 -21.15 16.09
N LEU A 71 -29.61 -21.18 15.83
CA LEU A 71 -30.59 -20.29 16.46
C LEU A 71 -30.80 -20.60 17.96
N ASP A 72 -30.76 -21.88 18.35
CA ASP A 72 -30.93 -22.28 19.74
C ASP A 72 -29.65 -22.10 20.55
N LEU A 73 -28.47 -22.39 19.97
CA LEU A 73 -27.18 -22.12 20.61
C LEU A 73 -26.93 -20.61 20.76
N SER A 74 -27.22 -19.78 19.75
CA SER A 74 -26.96 -18.33 19.83
C SER A 74 -27.78 -17.65 20.93
N LYS A 75 -29.01 -18.13 21.18
CA LYS A 75 -29.87 -17.69 22.30
C LYS A 75 -29.37 -18.20 23.66
N LYS A 76 -28.92 -19.46 23.73
CA LYS A 76 -28.53 -20.13 24.99
C LYS A 76 -27.06 -19.93 25.37
N ARG A 77 -26.28 -19.19 24.58
CA ARG A 77 -24.83 -18.98 24.75
C ARG A 77 -24.38 -18.40 26.10
N GLU A 78 -25.28 -17.74 26.84
CA GLU A 78 -25.00 -17.20 28.19
C GLU A 78 -25.35 -18.21 29.31
N ILE A 79 -25.96 -19.35 28.97
CA ILE A 79 -26.36 -20.42 29.90
C ILE A 79 -25.30 -21.53 29.96
N PHE A 80 -24.64 -21.80 28.83
CA PHE A 80 -23.64 -22.88 28.69
C PHE A 80 -22.22 -22.35 28.96
N GLN A 81 -21.68 -22.60 30.15
CA GLN A 81 -20.40 -22.05 30.60
C GLN A 81 -19.22 -22.48 29.70
N ASP A 82 -19.13 -23.77 29.34
CA ASP A 82 -18.04 -24.34 28.55
C ASP A 82 -18.31 -24.39 27.03
N LEU A 83 -19.27 -23.59 26.53
CA LEU A 83 -19.67 -23.63 25.12
C LEU A 83 -18.53 -23.29 24.16
N ALA A 84 -17.60 -22.42 24.55
CA ALA A 84 -16.50 -22.00 23.68
C ALA A 84 -15.44 -23.12 23.48
N PRO A 85 -14.95 -23.82 24.52
CA PRO A 85 -14.22 -25.08 24.35
C PRO A 85 -14.98 -26.14 23.57
N LEU A 86 -16.27 -26.36 23.87
CA LEU A 86 -17.09 -27.36 23.18
C LEU A 86 -17.17 -27.10 21.67
N LEU A 87 -17.51 -25.87 21.26
CA LEU A 87 -17.53 -25.46 19.85
C LEU A 87 -16.19 -25.59 19.14
N TRP A 88 -15.07 -25.45 19.85
CA TRP A 88 -13.72 -25.49 19.29
C TRP A 88 -13.18 -26.92 19.13
N HIS A 89 -13.43 -27.78 20.12
CA HIS A 89 -12.90 -29.15 20.14
C HIS A 89 -13.84 -30.18 19.51
N SER A 90 -15.12 -29.87 19.27
CA SER A 90 -16.02 -30.72 18.49
C SER A 90 -15.62 -30.77 17.01
N TYR A 91 -15.52 -31.99 16.47
CA TYR A 91 -15.08 -32.25 15.10
C TYR A 91 -16.00 -31.59 14.07
N GLY A 92 -15.42 -30.81 13.16
CA GLY A 92 -16.13 -30.14 12.06
C GLY A 92 -16.89 -28.86 12.44
N THR A 93 -17.15 -28.60 13.72
CA THR A 93 -18.01 -27.50 14.18
C THR A 93 -17.51 -26.12 13.73
N ILE A 94 -16.24 -25.78 13.95
CA ILE A 94 -15.67 -24.49 13.48
C ILE A 94 -15.69 -24.39 11.94
N ALA A 95 -15.50 -25.50 11.22
CA ALA A 95 -15.59 -25.52 9.76
C ALA A 95 -17.02 -25.28 9.26
N ALA A 96 -18.04 -25.80 9.96
CA ALA A 96 -19.44 -25.50 9.68
C ALA A 96 -19.76 -24.02 9.93
N LEU A 97 -19.28 -23.41 11.02
CA LEU A 97 -19.45 -21.98 11.29
C LEU A 97 -18.76 -21.09 10.22
N LEU A 98 -17.59 -21.50 9.72
CA LEU A 98 -16.92 -20.85 8.59
C LEU A 98 -17.67 -21.05 7.26
N GLN A 99 -18.30 -22.20 7.04
CA GLN A 99 -19.14 -22.46 5.86
C GLN A 99 -20.33 -21.49 5.80
N GLU A 100 -20.95 -21.18 6.95
CA GLU A 100 -22.04 -20.20 7.06
C GLU A 100 -21.59 -18.74 6.81
N ILE A 101 -20.32 -18.43 7.07
CA ILE A 101 -19.72 -17.14 6.71
C ILE A 101 -19.48 -17.06 5.19
N VAL A 102 -18.85 -18.08 4.61
CA VAL A 102 -18.47 -18.10 3.20
C VAL A 102 -19.69 -18.22 2.27
N SER A 103 -20.76 -18.90 2.70
CA SER A 103 -21.98 -19.07 1.91
C SER A 103 -22.66 -17.75 1.52
N ILE A 104 -22.52 -16.70 2.35
CA ILE A 104 -23.11 -15.39 2.05
C ILE A 104 -22.19 -14.43 1.29
N TYR A 105 -20.91 -14.79 1.05
CA TYR A 105 -19.97 -13.96 0.28
C TYR A 105 -20.50 -13.55 -1.12
N PRO A 106 -21.18 -14.41 -1.92
CA PRO A 106 -21.74 -14.01 -3.21
C PRO A 106 -22.80 -12.89 -3.11
N SER A 107 -23.48 -12.79 -1.96
CA SER A 107 -24.55 -11.82 -1.68
C SER A 107 -24.06 -10.48 -1.13
N LEU A 108 -22.74 -10.31 -0.97
CA LEU A 108 -22.11 -9.04 -0.56
C LEU A 108 -21.91 -8.08 -1.75
N SER A 109 -21.68 -8.61 -2.96
CA SER A 109 -21.42 -7.84 -4.17
C SER A 109 -21.93 -8.58 -5.43
N PRO A 110 -23.08 -8.19 -6.01
CA PRO A 110 -23.96 -7.09 -5.58
C PRO A 110 -24.58 -7.31 -4.19
N PRO A 111 -25.01 -6.25 -3.48
CA PRO A 111 -25.47 -6.33 -2.10
C PRO A 111 -26.91 -6.86 -1.99
N THR A 112 -27.09 -8.17 -2.21
CA THR A 112 -28.39 -8.86 -2.29
C THR A 112 -28.75 -9.68 -1.04
N LEU A 113 -27.99 -9.54 0.05
CA LEU A 113 -28.21 -10.28 1.31
C LEU A 113 -29.64 -10.11 1.87
N SER A 114 -30.36 -11.22 2.01
CA SER A 114 -31.71 -11.25 2.58
C SER A 114 -31.70 -11.14 4.11
N PRO A 115 -32.80 -10.70 4.75
CA PRO A 115 -32.92 -10.67 6.21
C PRO A 115 -32.74 -12.06 6.86
N GLY A 116 -33.26 -13.12 6.22
CA GLY A 116 -33.10 -14.50 6.71
C GLY A 116 -31.64 -14.96 6.70
N ALA A 117 -30.95 -14.79 5.58
CA ALA A 117 -29.53 -15.14 5.46
C ALA A 117 -28.64 -14.32 6.43
N SER A 118 -28.95 -13.03 6.61
CA SER A 118 -28.29 -12.17 7.61
C SER A 118 -28.51 -12.69 9.04
N ASN A 119 -29.72 -13.06 9.42
CA ASN A 119 -30.00 -13.62 10.74
C ASN A 119 -29.27 -14.96 10.96
N ARG A 120 -29.28 -15.86 9.95
CA ARG A 120 -28.60 -17.17 10.01
C ARG A 120 -27.10 -17.04 10.21
N VAL A 121 -26.40 -16.21 9.42
CA VAL A 121 -24.96 -15.99 9.62
C VAL A 121 -24.67 -15.22 10.92
N CYS A 122 -25.53 -14.28 11.33
CA CYS A 122 -25.36 -13.58 12.62
C CYS A 122 -25.45 -14.54 13.82
N ASN A 123 -26.24 -15.63 13.75
CA ASN A 123 -26.19 -16.68 14.75
C ASN A 123 -24.82 -17.39 14.79
N ALA A 124 -24.23 -17.72 13.64
CA ALA A 124 -22.90 -18.31 13.57
C ALA A 124 -21.81 -17.35 14.12
N LEU A 125 -21.89 -16.06 13.76
CA LEU A 125 -21.02 -15.02 14.30
C LEU A 125 -21.18 -14.85 15.82
N ALA A 126 -22.40 -14.98 16.35
CA ALA A 126 -22.67 -14.90 17.79
C ALA A 126 -22.07 -16.07 18.59
N LEU A 127 -21.80 -17.22 17.94
CA LEU A 127 -21.07 -18.36 18.52
C LEU A 127 -19.55 -18.18 18.39
N LEU A 128 -19.06 -17.71 17.23
CA LEU A 128 -17.65 -17.34 17.06
C LEU A 128 -17.23 -16.20 18.01
N GLN A 129 -18.15 -15.32 18.40
CA GLN A 129 -17.94 -14.33 19.46
C GLN A 129 -17.65 -14.97 20.82
N CYS A 130 -18.32 -16.07 21.17
CA CYS A 130 -18.04 -16.81 22.41
C CYS A 130 -16.64 -17.44 22.36
N VAL A 131 -16.29 -18.10 21.26
CA VAL A 131 -14.95 -18.68 21.04
C VAL A 131 -13.86 -17.60 21.13
N ALA A 132 -14.04 -16.46 20.47
CA ALA A 132 -13.14 -15.31 20.55
C ALA A 132 -12.98 -14.72 21.98
N SER A 133 -14.00 -14.86 22.83
CA SER A 133 -13.97 -14.31 24.20
C SER A 133 -13.25 -15.20 25.21
N HIS A 134 -13.30 -16.53 25.05
CA HIS A 134 -12.80 -17.50 26.02
C HIS A 134 -11.28 -17.56 26.06
N SER A 135 -10.66 -17.81 27.23
CA SER A 135 -9.20 -17.89 27.38
C SER A 135 -8.58 -18.92 26.44
N ASP A 136 -9.10 -20.15 26.53
CA ASP A 136 -8.41 -21.34 26.03
C ASP A 136 -8.48 -21.46 24.50
N THR A 137 -9.44 -20.78 23.86
CA THR A 137 -9.73 -20.87 22.43
C THR A 137 -9.47 -19.56 21.67
N ARG A 138 -9.21 -18.43 22.34
CA ARG A 138 -8.90 -17.13 21.70
C ARG A 138 -7.62 -17.17 20.87
N ILE A 139 -6.51 -17.66 21.43
CA ILE A 139 -5.23 -17.73 20.70
C ILE A 139 -5.29 -18.79 19.57
N PRO A 140 -5.87 -20.00 19.77
CA PRO A 140 -6.18 -20.90 18.66
C PRO A 140 -7.06 -20.27 17.55
N PHE A 141 -8.09 -19.49 17.91
CA PHE A 141 -8.97 -18.76 16.97
C PHE A 141 -8.22 -17.68 16.17
N LEU A 142 -7.28 -16.98 16.82
CA LEU A 142 -6.39 -15.99 16.21
C LEU A 142 -5.42 -16.68 15.22
N ASN A 143 -4.76 -17.75 15.66
CA ASN A 143 -3.81 -18.54 14.84
C ASN A 143 -4.49 -19.27 13.67
N ALA A 144 -5.77 -19.64 13.80
CA ALA A 144 -6.59 -20.12 12.68
C ALA A 144 -7.01 -19.01 11.69
N HIS A 145 -6.58 -17.76 11.91
CA HIS A 145 -6.84 -16.58 11.07
C HIS A 145 -8.34 -16.28 10.83
N ILE A 146 -9.23 -16.78 11.71
CA ILE A 146 -10.69 -16.65 11.60
C ILE A 146 -11.17 -15.19 11.47
N PRO A 147 -10.57 -14.18 12.13
CA PRO A 147 -10.97 -12.77 11.94
C PRO A 147 -10.96 -12.30 10.48
N LEU A 148 -10.08 -12.83 9.63
CA LEU A 148 -9.97 -12.44 8.22
C LEU A 148 -11.23 -12.77 7.41
N TYR A 149 -11.96 -13.82 7.80
CA TYR A 149 -13.24 -14.19 7.18
C TYR A 149 -14.35 -13.16 7.45
N LEU A 150 -14.17 -12.26 8.43
CA LEU A 150 -15.13 -11.22 8.78
C LEU A 150 -14.88 -9.90 8.05
N TYR A 151 -13.67 -9.70 7.52
CA TYR A 151 -13.29 -8.44 6.88
C TYR A 151 -14.09 -8.13 5.60
N PRO A 152 -14.50 -9.11 4.76
CA PRO A 152 -15.45 -8.87 3.67
C PRO A 152 -16.77 -8.25 4.14
N PHE A 153 -17.24 -8.58 5.35
CA PHE A 153 -18.46 -8.02 5.94
C PHE A 153 -18.25 -6.56 6.40
N LEU A 154 -17.15 -6.29 7.12
CA LEU A 154 -16.79 -4.94 7.55
C LEU A 154 -16.53 -3.98 6.38
N ASN A 155 -16.07 -4.50 5.25
CA ASN A 155 -15.82 -3.74 4.02
C ASN A 155 -17.12 -3.32 3.28
N THR A 156 -18.29 -3.84 3.65
CA THR A 156 -19.57 -3.55 2.97
C THR A 156 -20.09 -2.13 3.22
N THR A 157 -20.69 -1.53 2.20
CA THR A 157 -21.20 -0.13 2.24
C THR A 157 -22.72 0.00 2.22
N SER A 158 -23.47 -1.09 2.00
CA SER A 158 -24.95 -1.05 2.00
C SER A 158 -25.50 -0.68 3.38
N LYS A 159 -26.41 0.29 3.45
CA LYS A 159 -27.06 0.77 4.69
C LYS A 159 -28.37 0.03 5.03
N THR A 160 -28.74 -1.02 4.30
CA THR A 160 -29.95 -1.80 4.62
C THR A 160 -29.78 -2.58 5.92
N ARG A 161 -30.87 -2.82 6.66
CA ARG A 161 -30.87 -3.50 7.97
C ARG A 161 -30.08 -4.83 8.01
N PRO A 162 -30.15 -5.73 6.99
CA PRO A 162 -29.34 -6.94 6.96
C PRO A 162 -27.82 -6.69 6.97
N PHE A 163 -27.36 -5.63 6.30
CA PHE A 163 -25.94 -5.29 6.22
C PHE A 163 -25.43 -4.52 7.45
N GLU A 164 -26.24 -3.62 8.03
CA GLU A 164 -25.91 -3.02 9.34
C GLU A 164 -25.82 -4.09 10.44
N TYR A 165 -26.78 -5.03 10.49
CA TYR A 165 -26.74 -6.11 11.48
C TYR A 165 -25.55 -7.04 11.28
N LEU A 166 -25.22 -7.39 10.03
CA LEU A 166 -24.04 -8.18 9.69
C LEU A 166 -22.74 -7.48 10.14
N ARG A 167 -22.58 -6.18 9.85
CA ARG A 167 -21.41 -5.40 10.30
C ARG A 167 -21.32 -5.32 11.83
N LEU A 168 -22.43 -5.03 12.51
CA LEU A 168 -22.48 -4.92 13.97
C LEU A 168 -22.08 -6.23 14.66
N THR A 169 -22.63 -7.37 14.22
CA THR A 169 -22.28 -8.68 14.78
C THR A 169 -20.82 -9.07 14.48
N SER A 170 -20.32 -8.74 13.28
CA SER A 170 -18.91 -8.94 12.91
C SER A 170 -17.96 -8.13 13.78
N LEU A 171 -18.27 -6.84 14.02
CA LEU A 171 -17.55 -6.01 14.98
C LEU A 171 -17.66 -6.56 16.41
N GLY A 172 -18.77 -7.21 16.77
CA GLY A 172 -18.94 -7.89 18.05
C GLY A 172 -17.89 -8.99 18.30
N VAL A 173 -17.49 -9.73 17.25
CA VAL A 173 -16.42 -10.75 17.35
C VAL A 173 -15.05 -10.09 17.56
N ILE A 174 -14.71 -9.08 16.74
CA ILE A 174 -13.43 -8.34 16.89
C ILE A 174 -13.36 -7.63 18.26
N GLY A 175 -14.48 -7.05 18.69
CA GLY A 175 -14.64 -6.42 19.99
C GLY A 175 -14.49 -7.38 21.17
N ALA A 176 -14.82 -8.67 21.01
CA ALA A 176 -14.59 -9.70 22.02
C ALA A 176 -13.10 -10.04 22.16
N LEU A 177 -12.36 -10.14 21.05
CA LEU A 177 -10.91 -10.37 21.06
C LEU A 177 -10.18 -9.25 21.82
N VAL A 178 -10.40 -7.99 21.41
CA VAL A 178 -9.70 -6.83 22.01
C VAL A 178 -10.22 -6.45 23.41
N LYS A 179 -11.29 -7.09 23.91
CA LYS A 179 -11.82 -6.82 25.25
C LYS A 179 -10.79 -7.14 26.36
N VAL A 180 -9.89 -8.08 26.10
CA VAL A 180 -9.04 -8.73 27.11
C VAL A 180 -7.65 -8.07 27.26
N ASP A 181 -7.38 -6.97 26.52
CA ASP A 181 -6.13 -6.19 26.60
C ASP A 181 -4.85 -7.02 26.30
N ASP A 182 -4.99 -7.96 25.37
CA ASP A 182 -3.96 -8.90 24.93
C ASP A 182 -3.14 -8.32 23.74
N SER A 183 -1.86 -8.04 23.95
CA SER A 183 -0.98 -7.46 22.92
C SER A 183 -0.71 -8.38 21.73
N GLU A 184 -0.87 -9.72 21.84
CA GLU A 184 -0.77 -10.63 20.69
C GLU A 184 -1.95 -10.42 19.74
N VAL A 185 -3.15 -10.30 20.30
CA VAL A 185 -4.38 -9.94 19.56
C VAL A 185 -4.23 -8.58 18.87
N ILE A 186 -3.69 -7.57 19.56
CA ILE A 186 -3.44 -6.26 18.95
C ILE A 186 -2.40 -6.38 17.82
N GLY A 187 -1.30 -7.10 18.04
CA GLY A 187 -0.26 -7.34 17.03
C GLY A 187 -0.80 -7.96 15.74
N PHE A 188 -1.60 -9.02 15.86
CA PHE A 188 -2.29 -9.65 14.71
C PHE A 188 -3.19 -8.64 13.98
N LEU A 189 -4.06 -7.94 14.71
CA LEU A 189 -5.04 -7.02 14.12
C LEU A 189 -4.40 -5.80 13.41
N LEU A 190 -3.21 -5.38 13.86
CA LEU A 190 -2.41 -4.36 13.19
C LEU A 190 -1.76 -4.88 11.89
N GLN A 191 -1.21 -6.10 11.91
CA GLN A 191 -0.63 -6.75 10.72
C GLN A 191 -1.66 -6.99 9.62
N THR A 192 -2.94 -7.16 9.98
CA THR A 192 -4.04 -7.48 9.06
C THR A 192 -4.91 -6.28 8.67
N GLU A 193 -4.48 -5.05 8.97
CA GLU A 193 -5.15 -3.80 8.56
C GLU A 193 -6.58 -3.60 9.11
N ILE A 194 -6.86 -3.92 10.39
CA ILE A 194 -8.20 -3.68 10.97
C ILE A 194 -8.61 -2.19 11.00
N ILE A 195 -7.63 -1.28 11.15
CA ILE A 195 -7.89 0.14 11.45
C ILE A 195 -8.70 0.83 10.33
N PRO A 196 -8.33 0.74 9.03
CA PRO A 196 -9.18 1.22 7.93
C PRO A 196 -10.63 0.71 7.93
N LEU A 197 -10.87 -0.53 8.35
CA LEU A 197 -12.22 -1.12 8.42
C LEU A 197 -13.04 -0.52 9.58
N CYS A 198 -12.41 -0.34 10.74
CA CYS A 198 -13.02 0.36 11.88
C CYS A 198 -13.29 1.83 11.56
N LEU A 199 -12.32 2.56 10.99
CA LEU A 199 -12.46 3.98 10.64
C LEU A 199 -13.59 4.21 9.62
N ARG A 200 -13.72 3.38 8.59
CA ARG A 200 -14.88 3.46 7.68
C ARG A 200 -16.19 3.23 8.43
N THR A 201 -16.25 2.25 9.34
CA THR A 201 -17.49 1.98 10.07
C THR A 201 -17.84 3.10 11.07
N MET A 202 -16.82 3.75 11.65
CA MET A 202 -16.94 4.96 12.47
C MET A 202 -17.47 6.18 11.67
N GLU A 203 -17.09 6.30 10.40
CA GLU A 203 -17.56 7.34 9.49
C GLU A 203 -19.02 7.11 9.04
N MET A 204 -19.36 5.93 8.50
CA MET A 204 -20.62 5.72 7.76
C MET A 204 -21.66 4.76 8.35
N GLY A 205 -21.36 4.04 9.45
CA GLY A 205 -22.27 3.08 10.08
C GLY A 205 -23.34 3.69 11.01
N SER A 206 -24.26 2.86 11.51
CA SER A 206 -25.20 3.23 12.58
C SER A 206 -24.50 3.52 13.92
N GLU A 207 -25.18 4.21 14.85
CA GLU A 207 -24.62 4.59 16.17
C GLU A 207 -23.99 3.41 16.93
N LEU A 208 -24.65 2.24 16.93
CA LEU A 208 -24.14 1.02 17.55
C LEU A 208 -22.85 0.54 16.86
N SER A 209 -22.86 0.48 15.52
CA SER A 209 -21.69 0.11 14.72
C SER A 209 -20.52 1.08 14.94
N LYS A 210 -20.79 2.40 15.00
CA LYS A 210 -19.80 3.43 15.34
C LYS A 210 -19.25 3.25 16.76
N THR A 211 -20.10 2.92 17.73
CA THR A 211 -19.71 2.72 19.13
C THR A 211 -18.76 1.53 19.27
N VAL A 212 -19.09 0.36 18.69
CA VAL A 212 -18.22 -0.83 18.75
C VAL A 212 -16.93 -0.63 17.96
N ALA A 213 -16.97 0.01 16.79
CA ALA A 213 -15.77 0.32 16.02
C ALA A 213 -14.83 1.31 16.76
N THR A 214 -15.39 2.33 17.42
CA THR A 214 -14.59 3.26 18.25
C THR A 214 -14.02 2.56 19.48
N PHE A 215 -14.76 1.65 20.12
CA PHE A 215 -14.25 0.81 21.21
C PHE A 215 -13.06 -0.05 20.77
N ILE A 216 -13.09 -0.64 19.57
CA ILE A 216 -11.97 -1.41 19.02
C ILE A 216 -10.74 -0.51 18.78
N VAL A 217 -10.93 0.67 18.16
CA VAL A 217 -9.83 1.64 17.97
C VAL A 217 -9.30 2.16 19.32
N GLN A 218 -10.16 2.35 20.32
CA GLN A 218 -9.76 2.71 21.68
C GLN A 218 -8.88 1.63 22.31
N LYS A 219 -9.26 0.34 22.20
CA LYS A 219 -8.47 -0.78 22.73
C LYS A 219 -7.11 -0.90 22.03
N ILE A 220 -7.06 -0.73 20.72
CA ILE A 220 -5.80 -0.66 19.96
C ILE A 220 -4.95 0.53 20.41
N LEU A 221 -5.54 1.70 20.65
CA LEU A 221 -4.80 2.86 21.18
C LEU A 221 -4.30 2.65 22.61
N LEU A 222 -5.00 1.89 23.46
CA LEU A 222 -4.57 1.64 24.84
C LEU A 222 -3.29 0.80 24.90
N ASP A 223 -3.11 -0.16 23.99
CA ASP A 223 -1.87 -0.93 23.85
C ASP A 223 -0.71 -0.06 23.30
N ASP A 224 0.52 -0.28 23.78
CA ASP A 224 1.69 0.51 23.39
C ASP A 224 2.21 0.19 21.98
N VAL A 225 1.95 -1.00 21.43
CA VAL A 225 2.23 -1.34 20.02
C VAL A 225 1.23 -0.60 19.13
N GLY A 226 -0.05 -0.59 19.47
CA GLY A 226 -1.10 0.09 18.72
C GLY A 226 -1.03 1.62 18.76
N LEU A 227 -0.72 2.23 19.92
CA LEU A 227 -0.43 3.66 20.00
C LEU A 227 0.77 4.03 19.12
N ARG A 228 1.87 3.27 19.20
CA ARG A 228 3.04 3.48 18.33
C ARG A 228 2.70 3.29 16.85
N TYR A 229 1.90 2.29 16.49
CA TYR A 229 1.50 2.04 15.10
C TYR A 229 0.70 3.19 14.50
N ILE A 230 -0.25 3.75 15.26
CA ILE A 230 -1.10 4.87 14.84
C ILE A 230 -0.30 6.17 14.77
N CYS A 231 0.55 6.45 15.77
CA CYS A 231 1.35 7.67 15.83
C CYS A 231 2.67 7.60 15.03
N ALA A 232 3.01 6.45 14.43
CA ALA A 232 4.23 6.25 13.63
C ALA A 232 4.32 7.18 12.42
N THR A 233 3.18 7.51 11.79
CA THR A 233 3.12 8.41 10.64
C THR A 233 2.01 9.43 10.82
N ALA A 234 2.22 10.64 10.29
CA ALA A 234 1.19 11.67 10.26
C ALA A 234 -0.08 11.19 9.54
N GLU A 235 0.06 10.37 8.50
CA GLU A 235 -1.07 9.85 7.71
C GLU A 235 -1.99 8.94 8.53
N ARG A 236 -1.43 8.01 9.33
CA ARG A 236 -2.22 7.16 10.24
C ARG A 236 -2.84 7.95 11.37
N PHE A 237 -2.08 8.88 11.97
CA PHE A 237 -2.60 9.77 13.00
C PHE A 237 -3.78 10.60 12.50
N PHE A 238 -3.63 11.30 11.36
CA PHE A 238 -4.70 12.14 10.82
C PHE A 238 -5.88 11.34 10.28
N ALA A 239 -5.69 10.12 9.76
CA ALA A 239 -6.81 9.24 9.42
C ALA A 239 -7.70 8.94 10.65
N VAL A 240 -7.10 8.67 11.81
CA VAL A 240 -7.85 8.47 13.07
C VAL A 240 -8.43 9.79 13.58
N ALA A 241 -7.62 10.85 13.68
CA ALA A 241 -8.02 12.13 14.24
C ALA A 241 -9.10 12.86 13.42
N SER A 242 -9.07 12.78 12.09
CA SER A 242 -10.10 13.36 11.23
C SER A 242 -11.45 12.66 11.38
N VAL A 243 -11.48 11.31 11.45
CA VAL A 243 -12.74 10.58 11.68
C VAL A 243 -13.28 10.86 13.08
N LEU A 244 -12.44 10.85 14.12
CA LEU A 244 -12.86 11.26 15.47
C LEU A 244 -13.39 12.71 15.48
N SER A 245 -12.78 13.62 14.72
CA SER A 245 -13.22 15.02 14.60
C SER A 245 -14.60 15.15 13.95
N GLN A 246 -14.85 14.45 12.82
CA GLN A 246 -16.18 14.38 12.20
C GLN A 246 -17.24 13.83 13.17
N MET A 247 -16.90 12.82 13.97
CA MET A 247 -17.82 12.22 14.95
C MET A 247 -18.13 13.17 16.10
N VAL A 248 -17.16 13.95 16.58
CA VAL A 248 -17.39 15.03 17.56
C VAL A 248 -18.34 16.09 16.99
N GLN A 249 -18.18 16.47 15.72
CA GLN A 249 -19.06 17.44 15.08
C GLN A 249 -20.50 16.90 14.98
N ALA A 250 -20.69 15.64 14.57
CA ALA A 250 -22.01 15.01 14.50
C ALA A 250 -22.69 14.81 15.88
N LEU A 251 -21.90 14.68 16.95
CA LEU A 251 -22.40 14.58 18.33
C LEU A 251 -23.01 15.88 18.86
N ALA A 252 -22.77 17.02 18.21
CA ALA A 252 -23.46 18.28 18.53
C ALA A 252 -24.94 18.25 18.09
N ASP A 253 -25.23 17.60 16.96
CA ASP A 253 -26.59 17.47 16.42
C ASP A 253 -27.34 16.25 16.98
N GLN A 254 -26.63 15.14 17.25
CA GLN A 254 -27.19 13.89 17.76
C GLN A 254 -26.33 13.32 18.91
N PRO A 255 -26.63 13.66 20.17
CA PRO A 255 -25.78 13.31 21.30
C PRO A 255 -25.88 11.83 21.69
N SER A 256 -24.73 11.13 21.71
CA SER A 256 -24.57 9.78 22.26
C SER A 256 -23.46 9.76 23.31
N PRO A 257 -23.80 9.71 24.61
CA PRO A 257 -22.81 9.69 25.69
C PRO A 257 -21.86 8.48 25.64
N ARG A 258 -22.36 7.32 25.17
CA ARG A 258 -21.56 6.10 25.00
C ARG A 258 -20.49 6.27 23.92
N LEU A 259 -20.84 6.89 22.80
CA LEU A 259 -19.90 7.16 21.71
C LEU A 259 -18.87 8.22 22.11
N LEU A 260 -19.35 9.32 22.73
CA LEU A 260 -18.52 10.42 23.23
C LEU A 260 -17.45 9.94 24.23
N LYS A 261 -17.81 9.00 25.12
CA LYS A 261 -16.88 8.36 26.07
C LYS A 261 -15.68 7.69 25.39
N HIS A 262 -15.93 6.90 24.35
CA HIS A 262 -14.85 6.23 23.60
C HIS A 262 -13.99 7.23 22.81
N ILE A 263 -14.61 8.25 22.19
CA ILE A 263 -13.89 9.31 21.48
C ILE A 263 -12.95 10.09 22.42
N ILE A 264 -13.44 10.50 23.59
CA ILE A 264 -12.62 11.22 24.59
C ILE A 264 -11.46 10.34 25.08
N ARG A 265 -11.68 9.03 25.32
CA ARG A 265 -10.58 8.15 25.73
C ARG A 265 -9.55 7.93 24.62
N CYS A 266 -9.96 7.90 23.35
CA CYS A 266 -9.05 7.86 22.20
C CYS A 266 -8.19 9.13 22.13
N TYR A 267 -8.79 10.32 22.20
CA TYR A 267 -8.04 11.57 22.20
C TYR A 267 -7.10 11.70 23.40
N LEU A 268 -7.54 11.32 24.60
CA LEU A 268 -6.68 11.29 25.78
C LEU A 268 -5.45 10.39 25.54
N ARG A 269 -5.65 9.17 25.02
CA ARG A 269 -4.53 8.23 24.76
C ARG A 269 -3.61 8.70 23.63
N LEU A 270 -4.14 9.40 22.62
CA LEU A 270 -3.33 10.08 21.61
C LEU A 270 -2.48 11.20 22.22
N SER A 271 -2.99 11.96 23.20
CA SER A 271 -2.23 13.02 23.88
C SER A 271 -1.08 12.50 24.77
N GLU A 272 -1.08 11.21 25.12
CA GLU A 272 0.01 10.55 25.85
C GLU A 272 1.26 10.35 24.96
N ASN A 273 1.13 10.44 23.62
CA ASN A 273 2.24 10.47 22.68
C ASN A 273 2.62 11.92 22.33
N SER A 274 3.88 12.33 22.57
CA SER A 274 4.33 13.73 22.42
C SER A 274 4.04 14.33 21.03
N ARG A 275 4.41 13.61 19.96
CA ARG A 275 4.17 14.02 18.56
C ARG A 275 2.68 14.22 18.28
N ALA A 276 1.84 13.28 18.70
CA ALA A 276 0.40 13.36 18.53
C ALA A 276 -0.22 14.48 19.38
N CYS A 277 0.27 14.73 20.61
CA CYS A 277 -0.17 15.84 21.45
C CYS A 277 0.09 17.20 20.78
N THR A 278 1.30 17.41 20.23
CA THR A 278 1.62 18.62 19.45
C THR A 278 0.71 18.79 18.22
N ALA A 279 0.36 17.69 17.54
CA ALA A 279 -0.58 17.73 16.41
C ALA A 279 -2.04 17.99 16.86
N LEU A 280 -2.47 17.47 18.01
CA LEU A 280 -3.81 17.72 18.56
C LEU A 280 -4.05 19.19 18.89
N ASN A 281 -3.01 19.98 19.19
CA ASN A 281 -3.15 21.42 19.37
C ASN A 281 -3.73 22.13 18.12
N SER A 282 -3.40 21.67 16.91
CA SER A 282 -3.95 22.23 15.66
C SER A 282 -5.25 21.55 15.18
N CYS A 283 -5.53 20.30 15.59
CA CYS A 283 -6.66 19.53 15.04
C CYS A 283 -7.74 19.03 16.04
N LEU A 284 -7.60 19.24 17.36
CA LEU A 284 -8.67 18.88 18.30
C LEU A 284 -9.91 19.78 18.08
N PRO A 285 -11.12 19.22 17.91
CA PRO A 285 -12.37 19.97 17.71
C PRO A 285 -12.65 21.02 18.79
N ASN A 286 -13.24 22.14 18.39
CA ASN A 286 -13.60 23.22 19.32
C ASN A 286 -14.66 22.79 20.34
N ALA A 287 -15.63 21.95 19.96
CA ALA A 287 -16.69 21.43 20.85
C ALA A 287 -16.18 20.65 22.10
N LEU A 288 -14.90 20.22 22.09
CA LEU A 288 -14.21 19.60 23.24
C LEU A 288 -13.42 20.62 24.09
N LYS A 289 -13.24 21.87 23.62
CA LYS A 289 -12.49 22.97 24.24
C LYS A 289 -13.41 24.05 24.81
N ASP A 290 -14.44 24.46 24.06
CA ASP A 290 -15.38 25.53 24.38
C ASP A 290 -16.43 25.14 25.44
N GLY A 291 -16.60 23.84 25.67
CA GLY A 291 -17.54 23.30 26.65
C GLY A 291 -18.94 23.00 26.10
N THR A 292 -19.18 23.07 24.78
CA THR A 292 -20.45 22.66 24.15
C THR A 292 -20.93 21.28 24.62
N LEU A 293 -20.00 20.33 24.80
CA LEU A 293 -20.33 18.96 25.20
C LEU A 293 -20.46 18.74 26.72
N ASN A 294 -20.26 19.78 27.56
CA ASN A 294 -20.33 19.65 29.03
C ASN A 294 -21.69 19.14 29.53
N ASN A 295 -22.79 19.47 28.84
CA ASN A 295 -24.14 19.06 29.22
C ASN A 295 -24.37 17.55 29.02
N PHE A 296 -23.65 16.91 28.10
CA PHE A 296 -23.69 15.45 27.88
C PHE A 296 -22.71 14.68 28.80
N LEU A 297 -21.96 15.40 29.64
CA LEU A 297 -20.94 14.88 30.56
C LEU A 297 -21.24 15.23 32.03
N GLN A 298 -22.47 15.60 32.36
CA GLN A 298 -22.84 15.94 33.74
C GLN A 298 -22.75 14.72 34.66
N ASP A 299 -23.33 13.59 34.25
CA ASP A 299 -23.40 12.35 35.04
C ASP A 299 -22.19 11.41 34.90
N ASP A 300 -21.40 11.54 33.83
CA ASP A 300 -20.19 10.72 33.63
C ASP A 300 -18.92 11.44 34.10
N HIS A 301 -18.75 11.49 35.42
CA HIS A 301 -17.57 12.09 36.06
C HIS A 301 -16.24 11.51 35.57
N VAL A 302 -16.20 10.24 35.13
CA VAL A 302 -14.98 9.59 34.63
C VAL A 302 -14.59 10.15 33.27
N THR A 303 -15.55 10.21 32.34
CA THR A 303 -15.33 10.81 31.01
C THR A 303 -15.03 12.30 31.11
N ARG A 304 -15.68 13.01 32.05
CA ARG A 304 -15.40 14.43 32.33
C ARG A 304 -13.96 14.65 32.82
N ARG A 305 -13.47 13.79 33.72
CA ARG A 305 -12.06 13.80 34.17
C ARG A 305 -11.08 13.48 33.04
N TRP A 306 -11.42 12.56 32.14
CA TRP A 306 -10.60 12.28 30.94
C TRP A 306 -10.50 13.48 30.00
N LEU A 307 -11.60 14.23 29.80
CA LEU A 307 -11.58 15.46 29.01
C LEU A 307 -10.73 16.56 29.67
N GLN A 308 -10.84 16.74 30.99
CA GLN A 308 -9.97 17.65 31.74
C GLN A 308 -8.49 17.29 31.64
N GLN A 309 -8.14 16.00 31.72
CA GLN A 309 -6.75 15.54 31.55
C GLN A 309 -6.23 15.76 30.13
N LEU A 310 -7.06 15.52 29.10
CA LEU A 310 -6.71 15.80 27.70
C LEU A 310 -6.38 17.29 27.49
N LEU A 311 -7.24 18.18 27.98
CA LEU A 311 -7.03 19.62 27.88
C LEU A 311 -5.77 20.08 28.66
N HIS A 312 -5.49 19.48 29.82
CA HIS A 312 -4.27 19.75 30.59
C HIS A 312 -2.99 19.27 29.88
N ASN A 313 -3.01 18.07 29.29
CA ASN A 313 -1.87 17.56 28.49
C ASN A 313 -1.55 18.52 27.33
N MET A 314 -2.57 19.07 26.70
CA MET A 314 -2.43 20.02 25.58
C MET A 314 -1.92 21.40 26.00
N THR A 315 -2.36 21.95 27.15
CA THR A 315 -1.82 23.23 27.64
C THR A 315 -0.35 23.10 28.08
N MET A 316 0.02 22.02 28.75
CA MET A 316 1.42 21.74 29.10
C MET A 316 2.30 21.61 27.85
N ALA A 317 1.82 20.90 26.81
CA ALA A 317 2.52 20.82 25.52
C ALA A 317 2.65 22.18 24.80
N GLY A 318 1.74 23.13 25.04
CA GLY A 318 1.79 24.48 24.50
C GLY A 318 2.81 25.40 25.21
N MET A 319 3.16 25.13 26.47
CA MET A 319 4.06 25.99 27.26
C MET A 319 5.55 25.67 27.09
N GLY A 320 5.90 24.52 26.49
CA GLY A 320 7.29 24.12 26.21
C GLY A 320 7.97 24.82 25.02
N GLY A 321 7.41 25.92 24.51
CA GLY A 321 7.75 26.52 23.22
C GLY A 321 8.56 27.81 23.26
N ALA A 322 9.62 27.91 24.07
CA ALA A 322 10.52 29.07 24.09
C ALA A 322 12.00 28.67 24.30
N PRO A 323 12.94 29.17 23.47
CA PRO A 323 14.36 28.85 23.63
C PRO A 323 15.06 29.79 24.61
N HIS A 324 15.48 29.29 25.78
CA HIS A 324 16.44 29.99 26.64
C HIS A 324 17.85 29.43 26.45
N GLY A 325 18.72 30.25 25.83
CA GLY A 325 20.17 30.14 25.93
C GLY A 325 20.74 31.35 26.70
N GLY A 326 21.91 31.18 27.30
CA GLY A 326 22.52 32.13 28.23
C GLY A 326 22.46 31.56 29.66
N LEU A 327 23.52 30.89 30.13
CA LEU A 327 24.78 31.46 30.66
C LEU A 327 24.61 32.05 32.07
N ASP A 328 24.90 31.21 33.05
CA ASP A 328 25.71 31.60 34.21
C ASP A 328 26.73 30.47 34.48
N HIS A 329 27.80 30.76 35.23
CA HIS A 329 29.08 30.05 35.07
C HIS A 329 29.86 29.85 36.39
N ILE A 330 31.04 29.19 36.30
CA ILE A 330 32.18 29.20 37.26
C ILE A 330 32.25 28.13 38.40
N MET A 331 33.30 27.29 38.28
CA MET A 331 34.07 26.52 39.29
C MET A 331 33.47 25.34 40.11
N GLY A 332 34.27 24.24 40.19
CA GLY A 332 34.07 23.12 41.15
C GLY A 332 34.86 21.84 40.81
N ILE A 333 36.14 21.75 41.17
CA ILE A 333 37.00 20.57 40.90
C ILE A 333 36.86 19.50 41.99
N SER A 334 36.55 18.23 41.64
CA SER A 334 37.22 17.02 42.22
C SER A 334 36.71 15.63 41.76
N LYS A 335 37.65 14.78 41.33
CA LYS A 335 37.95 13.41 41.81
C LYS A 335 36.92 12.26 41.77
N ASP A 336 37.24 11.23 40.97
CA ASP A 336 37.13 9.79 41.31
C ASP A 336 37.94 9.41 42.58
N PRO A 337 37.81 8.21 43.22
CA PRO A 337 37.21 6.95 42.73
C PRO A 337 36.38 6.12 43.75
N CYS A 338 35.74 5.01 43.32
CA CYS A 338 36.05 3.63 43.78
C CYS A 338 35.10 2.49 43.30
N PHE A 339 35.68 1.30 43.15
CA PHE A 339 35.09 -0.05 43.02
C PHE A 339 34.87 -0.67 44.46
N PRO A 340 34.54 -1.98 44.72
CA PRO A 340 34.54 -3.19 43.85
C PRO A 340 33.47 -4.29 44.08
N SER A 341 33.41 -5.28 43.16
CA SER A 341 33.37 -6.77 43.38
C SER A 341 32.92 -7.51 42.10
N GLY A 342 33.32 -8.74 41.77
CA GLY A 342 34.34 -9.65 42.33
C GLY A 342 34.30 -11.06 41.68
N SER A 343 35.43 -11.80 41.65
CA SER A 343 35.67 -13.12 40.99
C SER A 343 35.75 -13.07 39.44
N ALA A 344 36.88 -13.31 38.76
CA ALA A 344 37.81 -14.47 38.70
C ALA A 344 37.25 -15.65 37.86
N MET A 345 38.01 -16.32 36.97
CA MET A 345 39.47 -16.39 36.70
C MET A 345 39.70 -16.74 35.18
N ALA A 346 40.87 -16.92 34.52
CA ALA A 346 42.28 -17.11 34.89
C ALA A 346 43.31 -16.74 33.75
N THR A 347 44.33 -17.59 33.55
CA THR A 347 45.48 -17.64 32.61
C THR A 347 45.14 -17.41 31.12
N ALA A 348 45.91 -16.72 30.25
CA ALA A 348 47.32 -16.24 30.20
C ALA A 348 48.44 -17.24 29.82
N VAL A 349 49.07 -17.02 28.64
CA VAL A 349 50.51 -17.23 28.29
C VAL A 349 50.86 -16.19 27.19
N ALA A 350 52.11 -15.72 27.09
CA ALA A 350 52.52 -14.66 26.15
C ALA A 350 53.92 -14.85 25.53
N SER A 351 54.14 -14.31 24.32
CA SER A 351 55.39 -13.77 23.71
C SER A 351 55.01 -13.21 22.32
N GLN A 352 55.47 -12.06 21.79
CA GLN A 352 56.84 -11.48 21.64
C GLN A 352 57.74 -12.33 20.71
N VAL A 353 58.59 -11.83 19.80
CA VAL A 353 59.23 -10.51 19.53
C VAL A 353 59.23 -10.30 17.98
N ALA A 354 58.76 -9.19 17.38
CA ALA A 354 59.43 -7.91 17.03
C ALA A 354 60.70 -7.96 16.10
N GLY A 355 60.86 -6.94 15.25
CA GLY A 355 61.98 -6.73 14.29
C GLY A 355 61.48 -6.50 12.85
N SER A 356 61.28 -5.27 12.34
CA SER A 356 62.23 -4.19 11.98
C SER A 356 62.64 -4.21 10.48
N ALA A 357 62.39 -3.11 9.76
CA ALA A 357 62.73 -2.91 8.35
C ALA A 357 64.22 -2.53 8.13
N PRO A 358 64.73 -2.45 6.88
CA PRO A 358 64.66 -1.19 6.12
C PRO A 358 64.48 -1.36 4.58
N ALA A 359 64.65 -0.28 3.81
CA ALA A 359 64.55 -0.26 2.33
C ALA A 359 65.92 -0.06 1.64
N GLY A 360 66.05 -0.43 0.35
CA GLY A 360 67.32 -0.27 -0.41
C GLY A 360 67.31 -0.60 -1.92
N SER A 361 67.07 0.43 -2.73
CA SER A 361 67.60 0.75 -4.09
C SER A 361 68.22 -0.27 -5.10
N ASP A 362 67.81 -0.10 -6.37
CA ASP A 362 68.60 -0.03 -7.64
C ASP A 362 69.15 -1.25 -8.44
N ARG A 363 68.83 -1.21 -9.76
CA ARG A 363 69.55 -1.72 -10.98
C ARG A 363 69.70 -3.24 -11.22
N GLY A 364 69.71 -3.74 -12.46
CA GLY A 364 69.37 -3.12 -13.76
C GLY A 364 69.90 -3.84 -15.03
N VAL A 365 69.53 -3.30 -16.21
CA VAL A 365 70.15 -3.47 -17.55
C VAL A 365 70.04 -4.82 -18.31
N ARG A 366 69.34 -4.78 -19.47
CA ARG A 366 69.74 -5.26 -20.84
C ARG A 366 68.55 -5.11 -21.82
N SER A 367 68.67 -4.95 -23.14
CA SER A 367 69.58 -4.18 -24.01
C SER A 367 69.27 -4.47 -25.50
N SER A 368 68.66 -3.55 -26.25
CA SER A 368 68.79 -3.43 -27.73
C SER A 368 67.96 -2.27 -28.28
N GLY A 369 68.37 -1.71 -29.42
CA GLY A 369 67.61 -0.69 -30.16
C GLY A 369 68.27 -0.41 -31.51
N VAL A 370 67.46 -0.12 -32.54
CA VAL A 370 67.87 0.28 -33.90
C VAL A 370 66.88 1.34 -34.41
N GLN A 371 67.34 2.22 -35.30
CA GLN A 371 66.66 3.47 -35.67
C GLN A 371 65.95 3.43 -37.04
N GLY A 372 64.99 4.35 -37.21
CA GLY A 372 64.60 4.97 -38.48
C GLY A 372 63.55 4.25 -39.34
N SER A 373 63.00 4.86 -40.40
CA SER A 373 62.88 6.29 -40.74
C SER A 373 62.03 6.46 -42.01
N ASN A 374 61.07 7.39 -41.99
CA ASN A 374 60.52 8.16 -43.12
C ASN A 374 59.79 7.48 -44.33
N ASN A 375 58.65 8.11 -44.65
CA ASN A 375 58.17 8.53 -46.00
C ASN A 375 57.29 7.63 -46.92
N ILE A 376 55.98 7.99 -46.94
CA ILE A 376 55.23 8.59 -48.07
C ILE A 376 54.92 7.76 -49.35
N SER A 377 53.74 8.06 -49.95
CA SER A 377 53.28 7.84 -51.35
C SER A 377 52.33 6.66 -51.63
N PHE A 378 51.33 6.75 -52.53
CA PHE A 378 50.60 7.91 -53.07
C PHE A 378 49.17 7.53 -53.54
N SER A 379 48.37 8.52 -53.96
CA SER A 379 46.95 8.42 -54.35
C SER A 379 46.65 8.08 -55.81
N ASN A 380 45.41 7.64 -56.08
CA ASN A 380 44.58 8.04 -57.23
C ASN A 380 43.09 8.04 -56.79
N LYS A 381 42.20 9.01 -57.08
CA LYS A 381 41.77 9.69 -58.34
C LYS A 381 40.87 8.79 -59.21
N SER A 382 39.85 9.26 -59.98
CA SER A 382 39.19 10.59 -60.16
C SER A 382 37.97 10.40 -61.11
N TRP A 383 36.95 11.27 -61.29
CA TRP A 383 36.68 12.66 -60.84
C TRP A 383 35.19 13.06 -61.05
N VAL A 384 34.89 14.36 -60.87
CA VAL A 384 33.80 15.21 -61.45
C VAL A 384 32.78 15.75 -60.43
N GLY A 385 32.38 17.04 -60.45
CA GLY A 385 32.93 18.18 -61.22
C GLY A 385 31.90 19.11 -61.90
N ALA A 386 31.32 20.06 -61.17
CA ALA A 386 30.49 21.13 -61.73
C ALA A 386 30.63 22.44 -60.93
N THR A 387 30.43 23.59 -61.57
CA THR A 387 30.82 24.93 -61.06
C THR A 387 29.72 25.98 -61.24
N LEU A 388 29.70 27.01 -60.38
CA LEU A 388 29.32 28.43 -60.57
C LEU A 388 29.55 29.11 -59.18
N ALA A 389 30.47 30.06 -58.95
CA ALA A 389 30.50 31.48 -59.40
C ALA A 389 29.33 32.31 -58.83
N TRP A 390 29.45 33.55 -58.31
CA TRP A 390 30.53 34.53 -58.03
C TRP A 390 29.83 35.65 -57.17
N GLU A 391 30.37 36.31 -56.13
CA GLU A 391 31.21 37.53 -56.22
C GLU A 391 31.54 38.14 -54.82
N SER A 392 32.83 38.39 -54.58
CA SER A 392 33.53 39.54 -53.94
C SER A 392 32.98 40.45 -52.79
N LYS A 393 33.79 40.50 -51.71
CA LYS A 393 34.32 41.70 -50.97
C LYS A 393 33.38 42.75 -50.31
N ALA A 394 33.42 42.84 -48.97
CA ALA A 394 33.52 44.13 -48.25
C ALA A 394 34.08 44.04 -46.79
N ALA A 395 35.03 44.93 -46.52
CA ALA A 395 35.52 45.54 -45.26
C ALA A 395 35.09 45.08 -43.83
N ARG A 396 36.11 44.87 -42.96
CA ARG A 396 36.12 45.18 -41.50
C ARG A 396 36.10 46.72 -41.28
N PRO A 397 35.84 47.33 -40.07
CA PRO A 397 36.20 46.81 -38.73
C PRO A 397 35.34 47.23 -37.48
N ARG A 398 35.52 46.50 -36.36
CA ARG A 398 36.13 47.00 -35.08
C ARG A 398 36.15 45.91 -33.98
N HIS A 399 37.02 46.08 -32.99
CA HIS A 399 37.20 45.13 -31.87
C HIS A 399 36.17 45.34 -30.74
N VAL A 400 35.63 44.23 -30.24
CA VAL A 400 35.35 44.01 -28.80
C VAL A 400 35.73 42.56 -28.49
N ASN A 401 36.42 42.31 -27.37
CA ASN A 401 36.78 40.95 -26.98
C ASN A 401 35.53 40.19 -26.48
N LYS A 402 35.24 39.05 -27.10
CA LYS A 402 34.48 37.96 -26.49
C LYS A 402 35.23 36.65 -26.70
N VAL A 403 35.45 35.91 -25.61
CA VAL A 403 35.98 34.55 -25.69
C VAL A 403 34.90 33.68 -26.31
N LEU A 404 35.11 33.22 -27.54
CA LEU A 404 34.19 32.31 -28.22
C LEU A 404 34.46 30.89 -27.72
N CYS A 405 33.72 30.47 -26.69
CA CYS A 405 33.70 29.07 -26.30
C CYS A 405 33.08 28.26 -27.45
N MET A 406 33.90 27.50 -28.18
CA MET A 406 33.43 26.65 -29.27
C MET A 406 32.76 25.41 -28.68
N SER A 407 31.47 25.53 -28.36
CA SER A 407 30.63 24.36 -28.13
C SER A 407 30.63 23.51 -29.40
N VAL A 408 31.13 22.28 -29.28
CA VAL A 408 30.96 21.27 -30.32
C VAL A 408 29.49 20.87 -30.29
N GLN A 409 28.72 21.34 -31.28
CA GLN A 409 27.35 20.87 -31.47
C GLN A 409 27.37 19.39 -31.84
N GLN A 410 27.30 18.54 -30.82
CA GLN A 410 27.12 17.10 -30.95
C GLN A 410 25.82 16.88 -31.73
N ALA A 411 25.90 16.20 -32.87
CA ALA A 411 24.76 16.02 -33.75
C ALA A 411 23.72 15.12 -33.08
N SER A 412 22.65 15.74 -32.57
CA SER A 412 21.49 15.02 -32.06
C SER A 412 20.78 14.30 -33.21
N GLU A 413 20.44 13.03 -33.01
CA GLU A 413 19.58 12.31 -33.94
C GLU A 413 18.21 13.01 -34.03
N SER A 414 17.65 13.09 -35.24
CA SER A 414 16.32 13.67 -35.43
C SER A 414 15.28 12.77 -34.78
N LYS A 415 14.46 13.34 -33.89
CA LYS A 415 13.38 12.61 -33.20
C LYS A 415 12.42 11.93 -34.19
N VAL A 416 11.86 10.80 -33.77
CA VAL A 416 10.99 9.95 -34.57
C VAL A 416 9.64 10.63 -34.80
N ALA A 417 9.25 10.79 -36.08
CA ALA A 417 7.98 11.40 -36.45
C ALA A 417 6.79 10.50 -36.08
N VAL A 418 5.93 10.99 -35.17
CA VAL A 418 4.76 10.27 -34.64
C VAL A 418 3.45 10.66 -35.32
N LYS A 419 2.50 9.72 -35.41
CA LYS A 419 1.15 9.92 -35.94
C LYS A 419 0.12 9.08 -35.18
N PRO A 420 -1.18 9.45 -35.19
CA PRO A 420 -1.73 10.70 -35.69
C PRO A 420 -1.66 11.82 -34.65
N LEU A 421 -1.37 13.06 -35.08
CA LEU A 421 -1.12 14.20 -34.17
C LEU A 421 -2.40 14.75 -33.49
N ASP A 422 -3.58 14.24 -33.85
CA ASP A 422 -4.84 14.56 -33.18
C ASP A 422 -4.92 13.97 -31.77
N LEU A 423 -4.14 12.94 -31.44
CA LEU A 423 -3.96 12.42 -30.07
C LEU A 423 -3.49 13.51 -29.07
N GLU A 424 -2.80 14.56 -29.55
CA GLU A 424 -2.41 15.73 -28.74
C GLU A 424 -3.57 16.73 -28.52
N SER A 425 -4.79 16.44 -28.99
CA SER A 425 -5.93 17.39 -28.97
C SER A 425 -6.95 17.10 -27.87
N ALA A 426 -6.86 15.96 -27.20
CA ALA A 426 -7.60 15.70 -25.98
C ALA A 426 -7.17 16.67 -24.86
N LYS A 427 -8.12 17.22 -24.11
CA LYS A 427 -7.84 18.12 -22.96
C LYS A 427 -7.83 17.40 -21.60
N GLU A 428 -8.38 16.21 -21.55
CA GLU A 428 -8.47 15.36 -20.36
C GLU A 428 -7.96 13.95 -20.75
N PRO A 429 -7.27 13.24 -19.83
CA PRO A 429 -6.87 11.86 -20.07
C PRO A 429 -8.10 10.96 -20.25
N PRO A 430 -8.10 10.05 -21.24
CA PRO A 430 -9.16 9.05 -21.37
C PRO A 430 -9.22 8.15 -20.13
N LEU A 431 -10.44 7.76 -19.73
CA LEU A 431 -10.66 6.96 -18.51
C LEU A 431 -11.84 6.01 -18.66
N ASN A 432 -11.58 4.72 -18.45
CA ASN A 432 -12.58 3.65 -18.45
C ASN A 432 -13.42 3.59 -19.73
N THR A 433 -12.80 3.90 -20.88
CA THR A 433 -13.38 3.81 -22.23
C THR A 433 -14.04 2.44 -22.44
N TYR A 434 -13.35 1.37 -22.02
CA TYR A 434 -13.90 0.02 -21.94
C TYR A 434 -13.93 -0.48 -20.50
N LYS A 435 -14.97 -1.23 -20.12
CA LYS A 435 -15.27 -1.62 -18.74
C LYS A 435 -15.34 -3.15 -18.62
N PRO A 436 -15.23 -3.75 -17.42
CA PRO A 436 -15.13 -5.20 -17.28
C PRO A 436 -16.35 -6.02 -17.76
N LYS A 437 -17.52 -5.36 -17.93
CA LYS A 437 -18.71 -5.95 -18.54
C LYS A 437 -18.64 -6.03 -20.08
N GLU A 438 -17.89 -5.14 -20.69
CA GLU A 438 -17.78 -4.92 -22.13
C GLU A 438 -16.34 -4.49 -22.46
N PRO A 439 -15.39 -5.44 -22.44
CA PRO A 439 -14.00 -5.18 -22.76
C PRO A 439 -13.78 -5.11 -24.28
N TYR A 440 -12.88 -4.23 -24.71
CA TYR A 440 -12.41 -4.23 -26.09
C TYR A 440 -11.63 -5.52 -26.39
N THR A 441 -11.77 -6.09 -27.58
CA THR A 441 -11.03 -7.29 -27.99
C THR A 441 -9.88 -6.89 -28.90
N ALA A 442 -8.71 -6.69 -28.29
CA ALA A 442 -7.47 -6.34 -28.97
C ALA A 442 -6.71 -7.58 -29.47
N THR A 443 -5.65 -7.36 -30.24
CA THR A 443 -4.82 -8.43 -30.84
C THR A 443 -3.38 -8.32 -30.37
N ILE A 444 -2.78 -9.44 -29.95
CA ILE A 444 -1.34 -9.52 -29.64
C ILE A 444 -0.54 -9.38 -30.94
N VAL A 445 0.44 -8.49 -30.96
CA VAL A 445 1.34 -8.23 -32.11
C VAL A 445 2.65 -8.98 -31.91
N SER A 446 3.30 -8.82 -30.74
CA SER A 446 4.48 -9.59 -30.35
C SER A 446 4.53 -9.83 -28.83
N VAL A 447 5.27 -10.86 -28.44
CA VAL A 447 5.63 -11.18 -27.04
C VAL A 447 7.10 -11.55 -27.04
N GLU A 448 7.91 -10.77 -26.34
CA GLU A 448 9.37 -10.87 -26.36
C GLU A 448 9.92 -10.91 -24.94
N ARG A 449 10.78 -11.89 -24.63
CA ARG A 449 11.48 -11.96 -23.34
C ARG A 449 12.59 -10.90 -23.32
N ILE A 450 12.50 -9.94 -22.41
CA ILE A 450 13.44 -8.80 -22.29
C ILE A 450 14.39 -8.94 -21.09
N VAL A 451 14.70 -10.18 -20.68
CA VAL A 451 15.63 -10.49 -19.58
C VAL A 451 16.53 -11.68 -19.90
N GLY A 452 17.79 -11.58 -19.49
CA GLY A 452 18.82 -12.59 -19.71
C GLY A 452 18.60 -13.91 -18.96
N PRO A 453 19.43 -14.94 -19.21
CA PRO A 453 19.28 -16.26 -18.62
C PRO A 453 19.42 -16.30 -17.08
N LYS A 454 20.18 -15.39 -16.46
CA LYS A 454 20.37 -15.35 -14.99
C LYS A 454 19.30 -14.55 -14.24
N ALA A 455 18.31 -13.98 -14.94
CA ALA A 455 17.23 -13.26 -14.29
C ALA A 455 16.41 -14.21 -13.37
N PRO A 456 15.99 -13.81 -12.16
CA PRO A 456 15.28 -14.71 -11.23
C PRO A 456 13.87 -15.14 -11.65
N GLY A 457 13.42 -14.71 -12.83
CA GLY A 457 12.12 -14.98 -13.40
C GLY A 457 11.95 -14.20 -14.70
N GLU A 458 11.09 -14.68 -15.58
CA GLU A 458 10.86 -14.05 -16.88
C GLU A 458 10.11 -12.71 -16.75
N THR A 459 10.53 -11.72 -17.53
CA THR A 459 9.77 -10.49 -17.83
C THR A 459 9.69 -10.34 -19.34
N CYS A 460 8.49 -10.13 -19.85
CA CYS A 460 8.23 -9.94 -21.27
C CYS A 460 7.78 -8.51 -21.58
N HIS A 461 8.19 -8.05 -22.76
CA HIS A 461 7.57 -6.94 -23.48
C HIS A 461 6.46 -7.51 -24.37
N ILE A 462 5.29 -6.86 -24.39
CA ILE A 462 4.09 -7.40 -25.04
C ILE A 462 3.38 -6.28 -25.79
N VAL A 463 3.41 -6.32 -27.12
CA VAL A 463 2.78 -5.33 -27.99
C VAL A 463 1.36 -5.79 -28.36
N ILE A 464 0.39 -4.89 -28.26
CA ILE A 464 -1.05 -5.15 -28.45
C ILE A 464 -1.63 -4.09 -29.41
N ASP A 465 -2.20 -4.51 -30.54
CA ASP A 465 -2.97 -3.64 -31.44
C ASP A 465 -4.39 -3.45 -30.88
N HIS A 466 -4.68 -2.24 -30.43
CA HIS A 466 -6.02 -1.77 -30.03
C HIS A 466 -6.71 -0.99 -31.16
N GLY A 467 -6.04 -0.78 -32.29
CA GLY A 467 -6.56 -0.18 -33.51
C GLY A 467 -6.83 1.31 -33.45
N GLY A 468 -6.38 2.00 -32.38
CA GLY A 468 -6.75 3.38 -32.07
C GLY A 468 -8.06 3.49 -31.26
N ASN A 469 -8.71 2.38 -30.91
CA ASN A 469 -10.00 2.38 -30.21
C ASN A 469 -9.86 2.59 -28.69
N VAL A 470 -8.68 2.32 -28.12
CA VAL A 470 -8.43 2.42 -26.68
C VAL A 470 -7.26 3.39 -26.41
N PRO A 471 -7.34 4.65 -26.88
CA PRO A 471 -6.26 5.63 -26.69
C PRO A 471 -6.05 5.89 -25.19
N TYR A 472 -4.81 6.22 -24.84
CA TYR A 472 -4.34 6.42 -23.47
C TYR A 472 -3.28 7.52 -23.43
N TRP A 473 -3.00 8.04 -22.24
CA TRP A 473 -1.85 8.91 -21.97
C TRP A 473 -0.75 8.14 -21.23
N GLU A 474 0.47 8.66 -21.28
CA GLU A 474 1.66 8.08 -20.68
C GLU A 474 1.47 7.82 -19.18
N GLY A 475 1.92 6.63 -18.75
CA GLY A 475 1.84 6.17 -17.36
C GLY A 475 0.45 5.77 -16.85
N GLN A 476 -0.60 5.82 -17.69
CA GLN A 476 -1.84 5.11 -17.39
C GLN A 476 -1.66 3.57 -17.38
N SER A 477 -2.63 2.88 -16.78
CA SER A 477 -2.67 1.42 -16.66
C SER A 477 -3.83 0.81 -17.49
N TYR A 478 -3.53 -0.22 -18.27
CA TYR A 478 -4.52 -1.06 -18.97
C TYR A 478 -4.96 -2.22 -18.07
N GLY A 479 -6.25 -2.56 -18.12
CA GLY A 479 -6.80 -3.72 -17.40
C GLY A 479 -7.03 -4.91 -18.33
N ILE A 480 -6.33 -6.02 -18.10
CA ILE A 480 -6.46 -7.25 -18.89
C ILE A 480 -7.36 -8.27 -18.18
N ILE A 481 -8.29 -8.86 -18.93
CA ILE A 481 -9.09 -10.02 -18.53
C ILE A 481 -8.53 -11.25 -19.26
N PRO A 482 -7.88 -12.21 -18.58
CA PRO A 482 -7.40 -13.43 -19.23
C PRO A 482 -8.57 -14.36 -19.60
N PRO A 483 -8.39 -15.26 -20.58
CA PRO A 483 -9.38 -16.29 -20.91
C PRO A 483 -9.55 -17.30 -19.76
N GLY A 484 -10.71 -17.95 -19.70
CA GLY A 484 -11.08 -18.89 -18.63
C GLY A 484 -12.06 -18.32 -17.61
N GLU A 485 -12.53 -19.19 -16.72
CA GLU A 485 -13.46 -18.85 -15.64
C GLU A 485 -12.73 -18.56 -14.33
N ASN A 486 -13.32 -17.70 -13.50
CA ASN A 486 -12.81 -17.39 -12.19
C ASN A 486 -12.91 -18.62 -11.26
N PRO A 487 -11.79 -19.21 -10.77
CA PRO A 487 -11.86 -20.39 -9.89
C PRO A 487 -12.51 -20.08 -8.53
N LYS A 488 -12.70 -18.81 -8.18
CA LYS A 488 -13.45 -18.37 -6.99
C LYS A 488 -14.93 -18.05 -7.28
N LYS A 489 -15.37 -18.12 -8.55
CA LYS A 489 -16.75 -17.92 -8.99
C LYS A 489 -16.96 -18.56 -10.39
N PRO A 490 -17.28 -19.87 -10.45
CA PRO A 490 -17.60 -20.56 -11.71
C PRO A 490 -18.72 -19.84 -12.49
N GLY A 491 -18.68 -19.95 -13.82
CA GLY A 491 -19.55 -19.23 -14.74
C GLY A 491 -19.30 -17.71 -14.85
N ALA A 492 -18.32 -17.15 -14.12
CA ALA A 492 -17.92 -15.75 -14.22
C ALA A 492 -16.51 -15.60 -14.82
N PRO A 493 -16.24 -14.56 -15.63
CA PRO A 493 -14.89 -14.31 -16.15
C PRO A 493 -13.90 -13.96 -15.02
N HIS A 494 -12.61 -14.20 -15.27
CA HIS A 494 -11.54 -13.77 -14.36
C HIS A 494 -11.59 -12.26 -14.06
N ASN A 495 -11.26 -11.89 -12.82
CA ASN A 495 -11.06 -10.49 -12.44
C ASN A 495 -9.99 -9.81 -13.31
N VAL A 496 -10.19 -8.54 -13.64
CA VAL A 496 -9.20 -7.67 -14.31
C VAL A 496 -7.88 -7.66 -13.53
N ARG A 497 -6.76 -7.74 -14.24
CA ARG A 497 -5.42 -7.39 -13.72
C ARG A 497 -4.94 -6.12 -14.42
N LEU A 498 -4.55 -5.12 -13.63
CA LEU A 498 -3.96 -3.89 -14.17
C LEU A 498 -2.48 -4.10 -14.49
N TYR A 499 -2.03 -3.51 -15.60
CA TYR A 499 -0.64 -3.41 -16.01
C TYR A 499 -0.38 -1.98 -16.46
N SER A 500 0.63 -1.34 -15.88
CA SER A 500 1.10 -0.02 -16.29
C SER A 500 1.63 -0.09 -17.73
N ILE A 501 1.24 0.88 -18.56
CA ILE A 501 1.62 0.91 -19.97
C ILE A 501 3.10 1.32 -20.08
N ALA A 502 3.83 0.62 -20.96
CA ALA A 502 5.27 0.77 -21.19
C ALA A 502 5.62 1.57 -22.46
N SER A 503 4.62 1.99 -23.23
CA SER A 503 4.73 2.79 -24.45
C SER A 503 4.13 4.19 -24.28
N THR A 504 4.41 5.06 -25.25
CA THR A 504 3.75 6.37 -25.41
C THR A 504 2.33 6.20 -25.95
N ARG A 505 1.54 7.28 -25.99
CA ARG A 505 0.22 7.35 -26.62
C ARG A 505 0.22 6.96 -28.12
N TYR A 506 1.39 6.97 -28.75
CA TYR A 506 1.62 6.55 -30.13
C TYR A 506 1.94 5.05 -30.30
N GLY A 507 2.23 4.34 -29.20
CA GLY A 507 2.66 2.95 -29.24
C GLY A 507 4.07 2.80 -29.83
N ASP A 508 4.63 1.59 -29.75
CA ASP A 508 6.00 1.35 -30.24
C ASP A 508 6.08 1.25 -31.77
N SER A 509 4.94 1.34 -32.46
CA SER A 509 4.83 1.52 -33.92
C SER A 509 4.72 2.99 -34.36
N PHE A 510 4.68 3.94 -33.41
CA PHE A 510 4.55 5.40 -33.64
C PHE A 510 3.30 5.83 -34.44
N ASP A 511 2.25 5.00 -34.41
CA ASP A 511 1.06 5.08 -35.27
C ASP A 511 -0.29 5.24 -34.51
N GLY A 512 -0.24 5.28 -33.17
CA GLY A 512 -1.41 5.40 -32.29
C GLY A 512 -2.26 4.14 -32.19
N ARG A 513 -1.88 3.04 -32.86
CA ARG A 513 -2.68 1.80 -32.93
C ARG A 513 -2.31 0.80 -31.84
N THR A 514 -1.07 0.83 -31.38
CA THR A 514 -0.51 -0.17 -30.45
C THR A 514 -0.44 0.35 -29.02
N THR A 515 -0.28 -0.58 -28.08
CA THR A 515 0.23 -0.35 -26.73
C THR A 515 1.22 -1.44 -26.37
N SER A 516 2.14 -1.16 -25.44
CA SER A 516 3.11 -2.14 -24.95
C SER A 516 2.99 -2.33 -23.45
N LEU A 517 3.02 -3.57 -22.97
CA LEU A 517 3.00 -3.90 -21.53
C LEU A 517 4.32 -4.53 -21.10
N CYS A 518 4.80 -4.19 -19.90
CA CYS A 518 5.96 -4.81 -19.27
C CYS A 518 5.51 -5.81 -18.20
N VAL A 519 5.52 -7.11 -18.52
CA VAL A 519 4.85 -8.15 -17.72
C VAL A 519 5.85 -9.14 -17.15
N ARG A 520 5.99 -9.17 -15.81
CA ARG A 520 6.74 -10.22 -15.11
C ARG A 520 5.87 -11.48 -14.96
N ARG A 521 6.37 -12.63 -15.41
CA ARG A 521 5.73 -13.92 -15.18
C ARG A 521 5.68 -14.21 -13.68
N ALA A 522 4.51 -14.59 -13.19
CA ALA A 522 4.33 -15.02 -11.81
C ALA A 522 4.30 -16.56 -11.78
N VAL A 523 5.46 -17.16 -11.56
CA VAL A 523 5.62 -18.62 -11.36
C VAL A 523 5.63 -18.91 -9.86
N TYR A 524 4.97 -19.99 -9.45
CA TYR A 524 5.06 -20.54 -8.11
C TYR A 524 6.08 -21.68 -8.11
N TYR A 525 7.05 -21.59 -7.19
CA TYR A 525 7.92 -22.70 -6.82
C TYR A 525 7.62 -23.08 -5.38
N ASP A 526 7.50 -24.38 -5.13
CA ASP A 526 7.32 -24.94 -3.80
C ASP A 526 8.55 -24.62 -2.91
N PRO A 527 8.36 -24.09 -1.69
CA PRO A 527 9.47 -23.52 -0.91
C PRO A 527 10.41 -24.57 -0.32
N GLU A 528 9.99 -25.84 -0.19
CA GLU A 528 10.81 -26.92 0.35
C GLU A 528 11.52 -27.70 -0.75
N THR A 529 10.80 -28.04 -1.83
CA THR A 529 11.31 -28.90 -2.91
C THR A 529 11.85 -28.12 -4.11
N GLY A 530 11.58 -26.82 -4.21
CA GLY A 530 11.97 -25.95 -5.33
C GLY A 530 11.22 -26.25 -6.64
N LYS A 531 10.25 -27.18 -6.65
CA LYS A 531 9.53 -27.62 -7.85
C LYS A 531 8.48 -26.59 -8.27
N GLU A 532 8.32 -26.38 -9.57
CA GLU A 532 7.21 -25.56 -10.09
C GLU A 532 5.86 -26.27 -9.88
N ASP A 533 4.84 -25.51 -9.49
CA ASP A 533 3.45 -25.96 -9.49
C ASP A 533 2.61 -25.08 -10.44
N PRO A 534 2.38 -25.53 -11.68
CA PRO A 534 1.63 -24.76 -12.68
C PRO A 534 0.20 -24.39 -12.25
N SER A 535 -0.40 -25.10 -11.29
CA SER A 535 -1.75 -24.79 -10.79
C SER A 535 -1.78 -23.52 -9.92
N LYS A 536 -0.64 -23.13 -9.35
CA LYS A 536 -0.46 -21.95 -8.49
C LYS A 536 0.13 -20.74 -9.24
N ASN A 537 0.45 -20.90 -10.53
CA ASN A 537 0.97 -19.83 -11.38
C ASN A 537 -0.04 -18.69 -11.58
N GLY A 538 0.44 -17.46 -11.68
CA GLY A 538 -0.40 -16.27 -11.85
C GLY A 538 -1.03 -16.21 -13.24
N VAL A 539 -2.31 -16.57 -13.34
CA VAL A 539 -3.08 -16.74 -14.59
C VAL A 539 -2.81 -15.65 -15.63
N CYS A 540 -3.00 -14.37 -15.29
CA CYS A 540 -2.97 -13.30 -16.30
C CYS A 540 -1.55 -13.03 -16.84
N SER A 541 -0.51 -13.00 -16.00
CA SER A 541 0.85 -12.79 -16.49
C SER A 541 1.40 -14.02 -17.24
N ASN A 542 1.00 -15.24 -16.87
CA ASN A 542 1.36 -16.43 -17.65
C ASN A 542 0.61 -16.50 -18.98
N PHE A 543 -0.67 -16.14 -19.04
CA PHE A 543 -1.42 -15.98 -20.30
C PHE A 543 -0.72 -14.97 -21.23
N LEU A 544 -0.43 -13.77 -20.72
CA LEU A 544 0.23 -12.72 -21.48
C LEU A 544 1.64 -13.15 -21.96
N CYS A 545 2.51 -13.65 -21.07
CA CYS A 545 3.84 -14.14 -21.45
C CYS A 545 3.84 -15.41 -22.32
N ASN A 546 2.71 -16.13 -22.44
CA ASN A 546 2.55 -17.28 -23.34
C ASN A 546 1.86 -16.93 -24.68
N SER A 547 1.34 -15.71 -24.82
CA SER A 547 0.57 -15.29 -26.00
C SER A 547 1.46 -15.19 -27.25
N LYS A 548 0.85 -15.32 -28.42
CA LYS A 548 1.50 -15.30 -29.73
C LYS A 548 0.90 -14.23 -30.65
N PRO A 549 1.63 -13.78 -31.68
CA PRO A 549 1.09 -12.89 -32.71
C PRO A 549 -0.24 -13.41 -33.27
N GLY A 550 -1.28 -12.58 -33.24
CA GLY A 550 -2.64 -12.92 -33.66
C GLY A 550 -3.61 -13.32 -32.52
N ASP A 551 -3.11 -13.69 -31.33
CA ASP A 551 -3.97 -14.04 -30.19
C ASP A 551 -4.85 -12.86 -29.76
N LYS A 552 -6.04 -13.16 -29.23
CA LYS A 552 -7.03 -12.15 -28.82
C LYS A 552 -7.03 -11.93 -27.32
N VAL A 553 -6.98 -10.65 -26.91
CA VAL A 553 -6.88 -10.24 -25.52
C VAL A 553 -8.00 -9.24 -25.16
N LYS A 554 -8.65 -9.45 -24.02
CA LYS A 554 -9.73 -8.59 -23.53
C LYS A 554 -9.15 -7.44 -22.69
N VAL A 555 -9.32 -6.22 -23.20
CA VAL A 555 -8.77 -4.97 -22.69
C VAL A 555 -9.87 -4.11 -22.05
N THR A 556 -9.53 -3.46 -20.95
CA THR A 556 -10.36 -2.49 -20.22
C THR A 556 -9.51 -1.30 -19.80
N GLY A 557 -10.16 -0.17 -19.51
CA GLY A 557 -9.49 1.10 -19.24
C GLY A 557 -9.46 2.02 -20.47
N PRO A 558 -8.40 2.83 -20.64
CA PRO A 558 -7.28 3.01 -19.71
C PRO A 558 -7.75 3.53 -18.33
N SER A 559 -6.87 3.45 -17.34
CA SER A 559 -7.20 3.76 -15.94
C SER A 559 -6.01 4.38 -15.22
N GLY A 560 -6.27 5.09 -14.13
CA GLY A 560 -5.27 5.85 -13.38
C GLY A 560 -5.16 7.32 -13.81
N LYS A 561 -4.88 8.18 -12.82
CA LYS A 561 -4.48 9.59 -12.99
C LYS A 561 -3.23 9.98 -12.16
N ILE A 562 -2.67 9.05 -11.36
CA ILE A 562 -1.56 9.35 -10.43
C ILE A 562 -0.24 9.49 -11.20
N MET A 563 0.02 8.53 -12.10
CA MET A 563 1.22 8.51 -12.95
C MET A 563 0.96 9.16 -14.31
N LEU A 564 0.30 10.32 -14.33
CA LEU A 564 0.24 11.15 -15.53
C LEU A 564 1.42 12.12 -15.52
N LEU A 565 2.03 12.33 -16.69
CA LEU A 565 3.10 13.30 -16.87
C LEU A 565 2.56 14.75 -16.79
N PRO A 566 3.07 15.61 -15.89
CA PRO A 566 2.86 17.05 -15.96
C PRO A 566 3.57 17.60 -17.20
N GLU A 567 2.80 18.24 -18.08
CA GLU A 567 3.30 18.84 -19.32
C GLU A 567 3.21 20.39 -19.28
N GLU A 568 2.75 20.96 -18.16
CA GLU A 568 2.54 22.40 -17.98
C GLU A 568 3.83 23.23 -17.96
N ASP A 569 4.95 22.65 -17.50
CA ASP A 569 6.30 23.19 -17.69
C ASP A 569 7.19 22.15 -18.40
N PRO A 570 7.60 22.38 -19.66
CA PRO A 570 8.48 21.47 -20.38
C PRO A 570 9.91 21.41 -19.82
N ASN A 571 10.26 22.27 -18.85
CA ASN A 571 11.56 22.30 -18.19
C ASN A 571 11.54 21.66 -16.79
N ALA A 572 10.39 21.16 -16.33
CA ALA A 572 10.23 20.59 -15.00
C ALA A 572 11.15 19.37 -14.79
N THR A 573 11.67 19.23 -13.57
CA THR A 573 12.52 18.08 -13.21
C THR A 573 11.67 16.88 -12.79
N HIS A 574 12.06 15.70 -13.27
CA HIS A 574 11.33 14.43 -13.13
C HIS A 574 12.24 13.33 -12.55
N ILE A 575 12.08 13.03 -11.27
CA ILE A 575 12.84 12.00 -10.55
C ILE A 575 12.01 10.71 -10.52
N MET A 576 12.44 9.68 -11.24
CA MET A 576 11.65 8.48 -11.54
C MET A 576 12.28 7.25 -10.88
N ILE A 577 11.61 6.65 -9.90
CA ILE A 577 12.16 5.56 -9.08
C ILE A 577 11.36 4.28 -9.33
N ALA A 578 12.01 3.31 -9.99
CA ALA A 578 11.42 2.06 -10.45
C ALA A 578 12.00 0.84 -9.73
N THR A 579 11.16 -0.18 -9.50
CA THR A 579 11.65 -1.56 -9.30
C THR A 579 11.01 -2.53 -10.29
N GLY A 580 11.85 -3.28 -11.02
CA GLY A 580 11.41 -4.23 -12.05
C GLY A 580 10.41 -3.62 -13.04
N THR A 581 9.23 -4.23 -13.17
CA THR A 581 8.14 -3.78 -14.07
C THR A 581 7.62 -2.37 -13.79
N GLY A 582 7.96 -1.77 -12.64
CA GLY A 582 7.72 -0.36 -12.34
C GLY A 582 8.43 0.63 -13.28
N VAL A 583 9.33 0.15 -14.14
CA VAL A 583 9.96 0.96 -15.21
C VAL A 583 9.00 1.35 -16.33
N ALA A 584 7.87 0.63 -16.48
CA ALA A 584 6.91 0.82 -17.57
C ALA A 584 6.47 2.29 -17.82
N PRO A 585 5.86 3.01 -16.85
CA PRO A 585 5.43 4.39 -17.06
C PRO A 585 6.59 5.29 -17.51
N PHE A 586 7.80 5.05 -16.99
CA PHE A 586 8.98 5.86 -17.27
C PHE A 586 9.56 5.60 -18.66
N ARG A 587 9.40 4.42 -19.26
CA ARG A 587 9.68 4.23 -20.70
C ARG A 587 8.75 5.09 -21.56
N GLY A 588 7.47 5.15 -21.22
CA GLY A 588 6.52 6.07 -21.86
C GLY A 588 6.95 7.54 -21.72
N TYR A 589 7.27 7.99 -20.51
CA TYR A 589 7.77 9.35 -20.26
C TYR A 589 9.03 9.65 -21.10
N LEU A 590 10.03 8.77 -21.05
CA LEU A 590 11.33 9.01 -21.67
C LEU A 590 11.27 8.97 -23.21
N ARG A 591 10.44 8.10 -23.80
CA ARG A 591 10.17 8.16 -25.25
C ARG A 591 9.54 9.48 -25.67
N ARG A 592 8.51 9.95 -24.95
CA ARG A 592 7.87 11.25 -25.20
C ARG A 592 8.82 12.43 -24.98
N MET A 593 9.71 12.36 -23.99
CA MET A 593 10.72 13.39 -23.70
C MET A 593 11.85 13.44 -24.72
N PHE A 594 12.36 12.28 -25.20
CA PHE A 594 13.62 12.20 -25.94
C PHE A 594 13.53 11.55 -27.32
N MET A 595 12.72 10.50 -27.51
CA MET A 595 12.64 9.77 -28.77
C MET A 595 11.69 10.41 -29.79
N GLU A 596 10.54 10.95 -29.35
CA GLU A 596 9.42 11.29 -30.24
C GLU A 596 9.34 12.77 -30.63
N ASP A 597 9.01 13.03 -31.90
CA ASP A 597 8.85 14.37 -32.46
C ASP A 597 7.47 14.97 -32.14
N VAL A 598 7.15 15.12 -30.86
CA VAL A 598 5.89 15.71 -30.41
C VAL A 598 5.95 17.25 -30.57
N PRO A 599 5.12 17.88 -31.41
CA PRO A 599 5.24 19.32 -31.66
C PRO A 599 4.80 20.19 -30.48
N LYS A 600 3.88 19.70 -29.64
CA LYS A 600 3.33 20.43 -28.47
C LYS A 600 4.17 20.28 -27.19
N TYR A 601 5.06 19.28 -27.12
CA TYR A 601 5.85 18.98 -25.92
C TYR A 601 7.32 18.82 -26.28
N ARG A 602 8.14 19.81 -25.91
CA ARG A 602 9.57 19.85 -26.17
C ARG A 602 10.32 19.88 -24.84
N PHE A 603 10.56 18.69 -24.26
CA PHE A 603 11.24 18.58 -22.98
C PHE A 603 12.64 19.22 -23.02
N GLY A 604 12.89 20.13 -22.08
CA GLY A 604 14.17 20.80 -21.86
C GLY A 604 14.65 20.72 -20.40
N GLY A 605 13.92 19.99 -19.55
CA GLY A 605 14.22 19.83 -18.13
C GLY A 605 15.24 18.74 -17.82
N LEU A 606 15.25 18.27 -16.57
CA LEU A 606 16.04 17.12 -16.13
C LEU A 606 15.15 15.91 -15.84
N ALA A 607 15.39 14.81 -16.54
CA ALA A 607 14.77 13.51 -16.29
C ALA A 607 15.81 12.57 -15.65
N TRP A 608 15.50 11.96 -14.51
CA TRP A 608 16.44 11.11 -13.78
C TRP A 608 15.80 9.79 -13.39
N LEU A 609 16.22 8.70 -14.01
CA LEU A 609 15.73 7.35 -13.75
C LEU A 609 16.63 6.61 -12.75
N PHE A 610 16.04 6.12 -11.65
CA PHE A 610 16.63 5.16 -10.73
C PHE A 610 15.95 3.80 -10.93
N LEU A 611 16.69 2.78 -11.39
CA LEU A 611 16.14 1.45 -11.66
C LEU A 611 16.74 0.38 -10.74
N GLY A 612 15.88 -0.23 -9.92
CA GLY A 612 16.20 -1.37 -9.07
C GLY A 612 15.82 -2.70 -9.71
N VAL A 613 16.80 -3.59 -9.88
CA VAL A 613 16.59 -4.95 -10.39
C VAL A 613 17.39 -5.98 -9.58
N ALA A 614 17.22 -7.26 -9.91
CA ALA A 614 17.95 -8.33 -9.23
C ALA A 614 19.42 -8.37 -9.63
N ASN A 615 19.73 -8.33 -10.92
CA ASN A 615 21.06 -8.44 -11.50
C ASN A 615 21.06 -7.83 -12.90
N THR A 616 22.22 -7.77 -13.54
CA THR A 616 22.44 -7.25 -14.90
C THR A 616 21.48 -7.90 -15.91
N ASP A 617 21.36 -9.24 -15.88
CA ASP A 617 20.40 -10.00 -16.69
C ASP A 617 18.91 -9.59 -16.46
N SER A 618 18.57 -8.94 -15.35
CA SER A 618 17.21 -8.47 -15.04
C SER A 618 16.96 -7.00 -15.40
N LEU A 619 17.93 -6.30 -16.01
CA LEU A 619 17.71 -4.95 -16.52
C LEU A 619 16.69 -4.96 -17.66
N LEU A 620 15.89 -3.89 -17.76
CA LEU A 620 14.77 -3.77 -18.69
C LEU A 620 14.98 -2.49 -19.51
N TYR A 621 14.97 -2.60 -20.84
CA TYR A 621 15.18 -1.47 -21.77
C TYR A 621 16.49 -0.70 -21.58
N ASP A 622 17.53 -1.34 -21.03
CA ASP A 622 18.78 -0.70 -20.61
C ASP A 622 19.50 0.03 -21.74
N GLU A 623 19.46 -0.53 -22.95
CA GLU A 623 20.06 0.03 -24.16
C GLU A 623 19.34 1.32 -24.61
N GLU A 624 18.02 1.37 -24.46
CA GLU A 624 17.19 2.54 -24.79
C GLU A 624 17.54 3.71 -23.88
N PHE A 625 17.58 3.48 -22.56
CA PHE A 625 17.99 4.48 -21.58
C PHE A 625 19.47 4.87 -21.71
N THR A 626 20.35 3.92 -22.02
CA THR A 626 21.77 4.18 -22.29
C THR A 626 21.97 4.99 -23.57
N SER A 627 21.03 4.96 -24.53
CA SER A 627 21.04 5.86 -25.68
C SER A 627 20.70 7.29 -25.26
N TYR A 628 19.62 7.50 -24.49
CA TYR A 628 19.26 8.84 -24.00
C TYR A 628 20.39 9.50 -23.21
N LEU A 629 21.14 8.74 -22.40
CA LEU A 629 22.28 9.27 -21.63
C LEU A 629 23.41 9.78 -22.54
N LYS A 630 23.62 9.17 -23.72
CA LYS A 630 24.62 9.59 -24.70
C LYS A 630 24.14 10.76 -25.57
N GLN A 631 22.84 10.81 -25.87
CA GLN A 631 22.23 11.81 -26.75
C GLN A 631 21.88 13.11 -26.04
N TYR A 632 21.49 13.03 -24.75
CA TYR A 632 20.97 14.13 -23.95
C TYR A 632 21.63 14.19 -22.55
N PRO A 633 22.97 14.23 -22.43
CA PRO A 633 23.68 14.11 -21.15
C PRO A 633 23.35 15.22 -20.13
N ASP A 634 22.97 16.41 -20.61
CA ASP A 634 22.55 17.53 -19.75
C ASP A 634 21.09 17.39 -19.25
N ASN A 635 20.27 16.58 -19.92
CA ASN A 635 18.83 16.45 -19.65
C ASN A 635 18.42 15.06 -19.12
N PHE A 636 19.25 14.02 -19.25
CA PHE A 636 18.92 12.67 -18.79
C PHE A 636 20.02 12.02 -17.94
N ARG A 637 19.64 11.50 -16.77
CA ARG A 637 20.49 10.73 -15.85
C ARG A 637 19.88 9.37 -15.56
N TYR A 638 20.73 8.35 -15.40
CA TYR A 638 20.29 6.97 -15.22
C TYR A 638 21.18 6.19 -14.24
N ASP A 639 20.59 5.79 -13.11
CA ASP A 639 21.23 5.10 -12.00
C ASP A 639 20.64 3.71 -11.78
N LYS A 640 21.53 2.72 -11.58
CA LYS A 640 21.17 1.30 -11.48
C LYS A 640 21.53 0.72 -10.13
N ALA A 641 20.61 -0.05 -9.55
CA ALA A 641 20.81 -0.82 -8.32
C ALA A 641 20.61 -2.32 -8.58
N LEU A 642 21.71 -3.09 -8.56
CA LEU A 642 21.74 -4.52 -8.91
C LEU A 642 21.80 -5.38 -7.63
N SER A 643 20.65 -5.63 -7.02
CA SER A 643 20.53 -6.14 -5.64
C SER A 643 21.11 -7.53 -5.32
N ARG A 644 21.58 -8.30 -6.31
CA ARG A 644 22.29 -9.58 -6.13
C ARG A 644 23.76 -9.51 -6.54
N GLU A 645 24.22 -8.40 -7.13
CA GLU A 645 25.58 -8.24 -7.69
C GLU A 645 26.35 -7.09 -7.02
N GLN A 646 25.65 -6.04 -6.57
CA GLN A 646 26.23 -4.86 -5.93
C GLN A 646 25.99 -4.87 -4.41
N LYS A 647 26.90 -4.22 -3.69
CA LYS A 647 26.89 -4.06 -2.23
C LYS A 647 26.69 -2.60 -1.83
N ASN A 648 25.86 -2.34 -0.83
CA ASN A 648 25.72 -1.00 -0.26
C ASN A 648 26.85 -0.70 0.75
N LYS A 649 26.86 0.53 1.29
CA LYS A 649 27.87 1.04 2.26
C LYS A 649 28.04 0.15 3.49
N ASN A 650 27.03 -0.63 3.85
CA ASN A 650 27.01 -1.53 5.02
C ASN A 650 27.30 -3.00 4.67
N GLY A 651 27.75 -3.30 3.45
CA GLY A 651 27.97 -4.68 2.97
C GLY A 651 26.69 -5.48 2.69
N GLY A 652 25.52 -4.84 2.82
CA GLY A 652 24.21 -5.37 2.46
C GLY A 652 23.98 -5.38 0.95
N LYS A 653 22.78 -5.79 0.52
CA LYS A 653 22.37 -5.74 -0.90
C LYS A 653 22.14 -4.29 -1.32
N MET A 654 22.58 -3.91 -2.52
CA MET A 654 22.31 -2.60 -3.10
C MET A 654 20.86 -2.49 -3.61
N TYR A 655 20.07 -1.55 -3.09
CA TYR A 655 18.73 -1.24 -3.56
C TYR A 655 18.63 0.23 -4.02
N VAL A 656 17.47 0.63 -4.57
CA VAL A 656 17.27 2.00 -5.08
C VAL A 656 17.41 3.06 -4.00
N GLN A 657 17.02 2.78 -2.76
CA GLN A 657 17.20 3.71 -1.65
C GLN A 657 18.67 3.95 -1.30
N ASP A 658 19.56 2.98 -1.52
CA ASP A 658 21.00 3.18 -1.32
C ASP A 658 21.57 4.14 -2.38
N LYS A 659 21.08 4.04 -3.64
CA LYS A 659 21.40 5.01 -4.70
C LYS A 659 20.80 6.40 -4.46
N ILE A 660 19.58 6.47 -3.91
CA ILE A 660 18.98 7.75 -3.48
C ILE A 660 19.81 8.37 -2.33
N GLU A 661 20.43 7.56 -1.45
CA GLU A 661 21.34 8.07 -0.42
C GLU A 661 22.65 8.63 -0.99
N GLU A 662 23.21 8.02 -2.05
CA GLU A 662 24.41 8.54 -2.74
C GLU A 662 24.20 9.95 -3.33
N TYR A 663 23.00 10.27 -3.83
CA TYR A 663 22.66 11.57 -4.42
C TYR A 663 21.72 12.43 -3.56
N SER A 664 21.58 12.09 -2.28
CA SER A 664 20.58 12.61 -1.35
C SER A 664 20.46 14.15 -1.33
N ASP A 665 21.58 14.86 -1.22
CA ASP A 665 21.63 16.33 -1.20
C ASP A 665 21.14 16.97 -2.50
N GLU A 666 21.44 16.35 -3.63
CA GLU A 666 21.04 16.84 -4.95
C GLU A 666 19.56 16.58 -5.21
N ILE A 667 19.07 15.38 -4.86
CA ILE A 667 17.65 15.02 -4.92
C ILE A 667 16.82 15.99 -4.07
N PHE A 668 17.25 16.30 -2.84
CA PHE A 668 16.56 17.26 -1.98
C PHE A 668 16.55 18.67 -2.59
N LYS A 669 17.69 19.15 -3.10
CA LYS A 669 17.78 20.45 -3.80
C LYS A 669 16.85 20.52 -5.02
N LEU A 670 16.72 19.44 -5.79
CA LEU A 670 15.81 19.37 -6.94
C LEU A 670 14.34 19.39 -6.49
N LEU A 671 13.98 18.67 -5.42
CA LEU A 671 12.64 18.69 -4.82
C LEU A 671 12.27 20.10 -4.32
N ASP A 672 13.19 20.80 -3.64
CA ASP A 672 12.98 22.19 -3.21
C ASP A 672 12.93 23.18 -4.39
N GLY A 673 13.67 22.90 -5.46
CA GLY A 673 13.58 23.58 -6.76
C GLY A 673 12.30 23.27 -7.55
N GLY A 674 11.43 22.38 -7.04
CA GLY A 674 10.10 22.13 -7.58
C GLY A 674 9.90 20.78 -8.28
N ALA A 675 10.89 19.90 -8.29
CA ALA A 675 10.85 18.63 -9.02
C ALA A 675 9.67 17.71 -8.63
N HIS A 676 9.11 17.02 -9.61
CA HIS A 676 8.19 15.90 -9.39
C HIS A 676 8.98 14.60 -9.17
N ILE A 677 8.55 13.80 -8.20
CA ILE A 677 9.14 12.51 -7.85
C ILE A 677 8.10 11.39 -7.91
N TYR A 678 8.46 10.30 -8.59
CA TYR A 678 7.58 9.21 -8.97
C TYR A 678 8.11 7.88 -8.44
N PHE A 679 7.22 7.05 -7.90
CA PHE A 679 7.57 5.72 -7.39
C PHE A 679 6.65 4.65 -7.99
N CYS A 680 7.22 3.66 -8.68
CA CYS A 680 6.45 2.57 -9.28
C CYS A 680 7.16 1.21 -9.19
N GLY A 681 6.37 0.15 -8.98
CA GLY A 681 6.85 -1.22 -8.81
C GLY A 681 6.08 -1.98 -7.72
N LEU A 682 6.73 -2.94 -7.08
CA LEU A 682 6.12 -3.72 -6.00
C LEU A 682 6.07 -2.92 -4.70
N LYS A 683 4.96 -2.99 -3.95
CA LYS A 683 4.76 -2.28 -2.65
C LYS A 683 5.95 -2.36 -1.68
N GLY A 684 6.64 -3.50 -1.65
CA GLY A 684 7.81 -3.74 -0.81
C GLY A 684 9.00 -2.78 -1.03
N MET A 685 9.03 -2.00 -2.11
CA MET A 685 10.06 -0.96 -2.30
C MET A 685 9.86 0.26 -1.39
N MET A 686 8.61 0.62 -1.06
CA MET A 686 8.30 1.91 -0.45
C MET A 686 8.86 2.11 0.97
N PRO A 687 8.85 1.13 1.89
CA PRO A 687 9.34 1.34 3.26
C PRO A 687 10.81 1.80 3.29
N GLY A 688 11.72 1.04 2.66
CA GLY A 688 13.15 1.39 2.64
C GLY A 688 13.46 2.72 1.95
N ILE A 689 12.68 3.10 0.93
CA ILE A 689 12.78 4.41 0.29
C ILE A 689 12.32 5.52 1.23
N GLN A 690 11.20 5.34 1.94
CA GLN A 690 10.71 6.32 2.91
C GLN A 690 11.65 6.45 4.11
N ASP A 691 12.24 5.36 4.60
CA ASP A 691 13.21 5.37 5.69
C ASP A 691 14.50 6.12 5.31
N THR A 692 15.04 5.91 4.10
CA THR A 692 16.20 6.69 3.62
C THR A 692 15.83 8.16 3.42
N LEU A 693 14.73 8.48 2.74
CA LEU A 693 14.33 9.88 2.51
C LEU A 693 14.08 10.62 3.84
N LYS A 694 13.51 9.93 4.82
CA LYS A 694 13.35 10.44 6.19
C LYS A 694 14.70 10.71 6.85
N LYS A 695 15.60 9.73 6.85
CA LYS A 695 16.95 9.86 7.41
C LYS A 695 17.71 11.04 6.80
N VAL A 696 17.63 11.21 5.48
CA VAL A 696 18.26 12.33 4.75
C VAL A 696 17.68 13.67 5.20
N ALA A 697 16.35 13.79 5.32
CA ALA A 697 15.72 15.01 5.81
C ALA A 697 16.19 15.34 7.25
N GLU A 698 16.16 14.36 8.15
CA GLU A 698 16.59 14.51 9.55
C GLU A 698 18.08 14.91 9.64
N GLN A 699 18.95 14.35 8.78
CA GLN A 699 20.37 14.73 8.68
C GLN A 699 20.58 16.16 8.16
N ARG A 700 19.63 16.72 7.41
CA ARG A 700 19.63 18.11 6.94
C ARG A 700 18.97 19.10 7.90
N GLY A 701 18.44 18.61 9.04
CA GLY A 701 17.63 19.41 9.96
C GLY A 701 16.21 19.71 9.45
N GLU A 702 15.76 19.01 8.41
CA GLU A 702 14.44 19.16 7.81
C GLU A 702 13.45 18.14 8.39
N SER A 703 12.21 18.56 8.72
CA SER A 703 11.17 17.61 9.09
C SER A 703 10.64 16.88 7.86
N TRP A 704 10.94 15.58 7.74
CA TRP A 704 10.49 14.75 6.63
C TRP A 704 8.98 14.84 6.39
N GLU A 705 8.16 14.79 7.44
CA GLU A 705 6.70 14.83 7.27
C GLU A 705 6.16 16.21 6.91
N GLN A 706 6.87 17.30 7.23
CA GLN A 706 6.57 18.62 6.68
C GLN A 706 6.91 18.68 5.19
N LYS A 707 8.12 18.25 4.80
CA LYS A 707 8.55 18.21 3.39
C LYS A 707 7.63 17.31 2.55
N LEU A 708 7.32 16.10 3.01
CA LEU A 708 6.40 15.18 2.34
C LEU A 708 4.97 15.75 2.23
N SER A 709 4.48 16.45 3.26
CA SER A 709 3.18 17.14 3.20
C SER A 709 3.19 18.27 2.16
N GLN A 710 4.28 19.03 2.08
CA GLN A 710 4.48 20.06 1.07
C GLN A 710 4.56 19.47 -0.35
N LEU A 711 5.35 18.42 -0.57
CA LEU A 711 5.44 17.71 -1.85
C LEU A 711 4.08 17.14 -2.30
N LYS A 712 3.29 16.56 -1.38
CA LYS A 712 1.92 16.12 -1.67
C LYS A 712 1.00 17.30 -2.04
N LYS A 713 1.05 18.39 -1.26
CA LYS A 713 0.26 19.62 -1.51
C LYS A 713 0.58 20.26 -2.87
N ASN A 714 1.85 20.24 -3.25
CA ASN A 714 2.36 20.79 -4.51
C ASN A 714 2.16 19.87 -5.73
N LYS A 715 1.56 18.68 -5.56
CA LYS A 715 1.47 17.62 -6.60
C LYS A 715 2.84 17.15 -7.12
N GLN A 716 3.85 17.17 -6.27
CA GLN A 716 5.20 16.70 -6.57
C GLN A 716 5.43 15.23 -6.19
N TRP A 717 4.55 14.63 -5.37
CA TRP A 717 4.72 13.27 -4.86
C TRP A 717 3.74 12.27 -5.49
N HIS A 718 4.23 11.38 -6.36
CA HIS A 718 3.43 10.45 -7.16
C HIS A 718 3.78 8.99 -6.87
N VAL A 719 2.82 8.15 -6.48
CA VAL A 719 3.07 6.74 -6.09
C VAL A 719 2.03 5.80 -6.70
N GLU A 720 2.47 4.85 -7.53
CA GLU A 720 1.64 3.74 -8.02
C GLU A 720 2.39 2.41 -7.85
N VAL A 721 2.19 1.78 -6.69
CA VAL A 721 2.83 0.50 -6.32
C VAL A 721 1.80 -0.59 -6.00
N TYR A 722 2.08 -1.81 -6.44
CA TYR A 722 1.14 -2.95 -6.42
C TYR A 722 1.57 -4.10 -5.49
#